data_AF-A0A945C7R0-F1
#
_entry.id   AF-A0A945C7R0-F1
#
_cell.length_a   1.000
_cell.length_b   1.000
_cell.length_c   1.000
_cell.angle_alpha   90.00
_cell.angle_beta   90.00
_cell.angle_gamma   90.00
#
_symmetry.space_group_name_H-M   'P 1'
#
loop_
_entity.id
_entity.type
_entity.pdbx_description
1 polymer ?
#
loop_
_entity_poly.entity_id
_entity_poly.type
_entity_poly.pdbx_seq_one_letter_code
_entity_poly.pdbx_strand_id
1 'polypeptide(L)'
;MKLKTSIKKLTHWLDQHGLFALSLFLLFFIPLYPKIPLLEAIPGYLVRVRLEDILVLLTGLVYLAQLLRQKIEWRTSFHFLIIAYTLVGLLSLLIATYLQQTIPLQFIHLSKSLLHYFRYLEYFSLFLFMYAGIKTKRHTQIALTATVVVLNLIFIYGLGQRYLEWPAFSTMNREYSKGQALVLASGIKLHSTFGGHYDLAAYLVIILPIITAWILRSRRRFLQIWLGLSILAGGWLLMESASKTALIACLISMAGVVFFSAYQRWGLIKTTLVSVIGGTLLLGSVLSGLWFFQRPTLYKLAPFLRPAGDQTPIDVQTTVLDETWSLNARKYGLSMGIRFDTLWPNALTGLSINPYTGKGYATLNKKGVNEFTEADSTDNNFLRVLGETGVLGLVTFFGLITIIIKTLSLKLPKDDLNQTLTVGFMAATAGLFINSFIIDVFAASKVAFTYWAMAGLVLKSYSLAHQKIVQQKEADRFTTVTAWFKKSWPILVAGIFLILLVHKRPFTEYSLVKSFALNPLQAKYVATSKCWLTSCSQSYQVGIGGLYSLYLMPFLFIWSEPAMFYFANLILIFISAVLLNFLIQKFTSDQLFRFLLLGIIFATPGFYTLPTRSSPANLWLFLGLLILNKLFSKAKIRPIPKLVNSFLLVIALVYWGLTQSHMDLTGGIVASFRDTYRPAAFASIRRANRYLPSRVSADKERPLLLTDVAPVLFDLYGQDDYQIQPIEVDKIESYRDLITNQTNQELFITNANTDSDFESYKHQFGIQLKEIDCRQECNYYQLLTEEIKIPTQPVTLNPASTTYISTDPNFLVINDQMVASIGAGLEFTIEKELLKKELIAQNPDLIFITGDIKDRNIEYYAPSFLKRIQPELDVLVISVLKDQHQVFAVGESWYITLDAASHHHNPAQNIFLYDTLLQLEKHPEVKNVYFISNDDQWLDQHPDNYYFWQDFPKTLEKFKNINFEFKFVK
;
A
#
# COMPACT_ATOMS: atom_id res chain seq x y z
N MET A 1 54.42 6.69 -38.39
CA MET A 1 53.44 6.17 -39.37
C MET A 1 52.76 4.87 -38.93
N LYS A 2 53.49 3.80 -38.57
CA LYS A 2 52.94 2.52 -38.07
C LYS A 2 51.97 2.63 -36.88
N LEU A 3 52.26 3.52 -35.92
CA LEU A 3 51.38 3.76 -34.76
C LEU A 3 50.01 4.33 -35.17
N LYS A 4 50.00 5.26 -36.13
CA LYS A 4 48.78 5.92 -36.64
C LYS A 4 47.89 4.94 -37.42
N THR A 5 48.49 3.99 -38.16
CA THR A 5 47.78 2.90 -38.84
C THR A 5 47.25 1.85 -37.86
N SER A 6 48.00 1.50 -36.82
CA SER A 6 47.53 0.59 -35.76
C SER A 6 46.37 1.18 -34.95
N ILE A 7 46.44 2.47 -34.60
CA ILE A 7 45.33 3.18 -33.91
C ILE A 7 44.08 3.20 -34.79
N LYS A 8 44.20 3.54 -36.09
CA LYS A 8 43.05 3.51 -37.02
C LYS A 8 42.41 2.11 -37.14
N LYS A 9 43.23 1.06 -37.21
CA LYS A 9 42.74 -0.33 -37.24
C LYS A 9 42.02 -0.71 -35.95
N LEU A 10 42.58 -0.35 -34.79
CA LEU A 10 41.95 -0.59 -33.49
C LEU A 10 40.64 0.17 -33.34
N THR A 11 40.59 1.45 -33.69
CA THR A 11 39.36 2.25 -33.63
C THR A 11 38.28 1.72 -34.56
N HIS A 12 38.66 1.23 -35.75
CA HIS A 12 37.72 0.62 -36.67
C HIS A 12 37.17 -0.70 -36.15
N TRP A 13 38.03 -1.54 -35.57
CA TRP A 13 37.61 -2.80 -34.95
C TRP A 13 36.68 -2.56 -33.75
N LEU A 14 37.03 -1.62 -32.86
CA LEU A 14 36.19 -1.23 -31.71
C LEU A 14 34.83 -0.70 -32.15
N ASP A 15 34.78 0.05 -33.23
CA ASP A 15 33.52 0.57 -33.77
C ASP A 15 32.63 -0.54 -34.38
N GLN A 16 33.23 -1.61 -34.93
CA GLN A 16 32.49 -2.74 -35.51
C GLN A 16 32.05 -3.81 -34.50
N HIS A 17 32.93 -4.11 -33.54
CA HIS A 17 32.81 -5.25 -32.61
C HIS A 17 32.76 -4.86 -31.13
N GLY A 18 33.04 -3.60 -30.78
CA GLY A 18 33.13 -3.15 -29.39
C GLY A 18 31.84 -3.38 -28.61
N LEU A 19 30.68 -3.13 -29.21
CA LEU A 19 29.40 -3.42 -28.54
C LEU A 19 29.23 -4.91 -28.25
N PHE A 20 29.58 -5.80 -29.19
CA PHE A 20 29.53 -7.25 -28.94
C PHE A 20 30.47 -7.65 -27.82
N ALA A 21 31.71 -7.14 -27.82
CA ALA A 21 32.69 -7.45 -26.79
C ALA A 21 32.24 -6.97 -25.40
N LEU A 22 31.67 -5.76 -25.30
CA LEU A 22 31.10 -5.24 -24.07
C LEU A 22 29.88 -6.05 -23.60
N SER A 23 28.95 -6.39 -24.50
CA SER A 23 27.79 -7.22 -24.16
C SER A 23 28.21 -8.62 -23.68
N LEU A 24 29.22 -9.22 -24.33
CA LEU A 24 29.78 -10.51 -23.93
C LEU A 24 30.49 -10.41 -22.57
N PHE A 25 31.23 -9.31 -22.34
CA PHE A 25 31.84 -9.03 -21.05
C PHE A 25 30.79 -8.91 -19.94
N LEU A 26 29.70 -8.18 -20.15
CA LEU A 26 28.60 -8.08 -19.18
C LEU A 26 27.93 -9.42 -18.91
N LEU A 27 27.70 -10.24 -19.95
CA LEU A 27 27.15 -11.60 -19.81
C LEU A 27 28.04 -12.50 -18.93
N PHE A 28 29.35 -12.27 -18.93
CA PHE A 28 30.32 -12.99 -18.11
C PHE A 28 30.44 -12.39 -16.70
N PHE A 29 30.63 -11.07 -16.64
CA PHE A 29 30.93 -10.33 -15.43
C PHE A 29 29.77 -10.32 -14.44
N ILE A 30 28.54 -10.03 -14.88
CA ILE A 30 27.39 -9.84 -13.98
C ILE A 30 27.10 -11.09 -13.14
N PRO A 31 27.05 -12.33 -13.69
CA PRO A 31 26.83 -13.51 -12.86
C PRO A 31 28.02 -13.81 -11.95
N LEU A 32 29.26 -13.61 -12.41
CA LEU A 32 30.48 -14.01 -11.68
C LEU A 32 30.92 -13.02 -10.61
N TYR A 33 30.74 -11.72 -10.83
CA TYR A 33 31.17 -10.70 -9.88
C TYR A 33 30.28 -10.77 -8.62
N PRO A 34 30.82 -11.01 -7.41
CA PRO A 34 30.03 -11.01 -6.19
C PRO A 34 29.32 -9.66 -5.99
N LYS A 35 28.17 -9.63 -5.29
CA LYS A 35 27.39 -8.38 -5.10
C LYS A 35 28.07 -7.41 -4.11
N ILE A 36 29.22 -6.89 -4.50
CA ILE A 36 30.01 -5.94 -3.72
C ILE A 36 29.51 -4.52 -4.03
N PRO A 37 29.06 -3.75 -3.03
CA PRO A 37 28.59 -2.39 -3.22
C PRO A 37 29.76 -1.42 -3.43
N LEU A 38 29.53 -0.39 -4.23
CA LEU A 38 30.44 0.75 -4.37
C LEU A 38 30.02 1.92 -3.49
N LEU A 39 28.72 2.25 -3.47
CA LEU A 39 28.20 3.35 -2.67
C LEU A 39 26.73 3.16 -2.27
N GLU A 40 26.34 3.88 -1.22
CA GLU A 40 24.96 4.04 -0.77
C GLU A 40 24.31 5.20 -1.52
N ALA A 41 23.34 4.92 -2.39
CA ALA A 41 22.63 6.00 -3.09
C ALA A 41 21.56 6.66 -2.21
N ILE A 42 20.90 5.87 -1.36
CA ILE A 42 19.81 6.33 -0.48
C ILE A 42 20.12 5.84 0.93
N PRO A 43 20.23 6.74 1.92
CA PRO A 43 20.49 6.37 3.30
C PRO A 43 19.45 5.38 3.84
N GLY A 44 19.93 4.28 4.39
CA GLY A 44 19.10 3.24 4.99
C GLY A 44 18.42 2.28 4.01
N TYR A 45 18.60 2.48 2.70
CA TYR A 45 18.05 1.57 1.70
C TYR A 45 18.95 0.35 1.51
N LEU A 46 18.34 -0.84 1.41
CA LEU A 46 19.07 -2.09 1.25
C LEU A 46 19.84 -2.17 -0.07
N VAL A 47 19.32 -1.57 -1.15
CA VAL A 47 19.92 -1.72 -2.47
C VAL A 47 20.96 -0.64 -2.76
N ARG A 48 22.18 -1.09 -3.05
CA ARG A 48 23.38 -0.28 -3.27
C ARG A 48 23.71 -0.17 -4.76
N VAL A 49 24.42 0.88 -5.13
CA VAL A 49 25.05 1.02 -6.46
C VAL A 49 26.31 0.18 -6.49
N ARG A 50 26.49 -0.62 -7.54
CA ARG A 50 27.58 -1.61 -7.68
C ARG A 50 28.35 -1.40 -8.99
N LEU A 51 29.45 -2.13 -9.15
CA LEU A 51 30.32 -1.98 -10.33
C LEU A 51 29.60 -2.40 -11.62
N GLU A 52 28.76 -3.43 -11.57
CA GLU A 52 27.96 -3.84 -12.72
C GLU A 52 27.05 -2.71 -13.24
N ASP A 53 26.47 -1.91 -12.34
CA ASP A 53 25.53 -0.84 -12.71
C ASP A 53 26.28 0.25 -13.54
N ILE A 54 27.53 0.57 -13.16
CA ILE A 54 28.41 1.49 -13.91
C ILE A 54 28.80 0.90 -15.27
N LEU A 55 29.17 -0.37 -15.32
CA LEU A 55 29.58 -1.03 -16.56
C LEU A 55 28.42 -1.14 -17.56
N VAL A 56 27.19 -1.36 -17.07
CA VAL A 56 25.96 -1.32 -17.85
C VAL A 56 25.73 0.08 -18.41
N LEU A 57 25.87 1.13 -17.58
CA LEU A 57 25.75 2.52 -18.03
C LEU A 57 26.77 2.88 -19.11
N LEU A 58 28.05 2.54 -18.93
CA LEU A 58 29.11 2.78 -19.92
C LEU A 58 28.83 2.07 -21.25
N THR A 59 28.36 0.82 -21.18
CA THR A 59 27.94 0.07 -22.39
C THR A 59 26.72 0.73 -23.04
N GLY A 60 25.80 1.26 -22.23
CA GLY A 60 24.65 2.06 -22.68
C GLY A 60 25.05 3.32 -23.45
N LEU A 61 26.09 4.03 -23.02
CA LEU A 61 26.62 5.18 -23.74
C LEU A 61 27.19 4.78 -25.11
N VAL A 62 27.89 3.64 -25.19
CA VAL A 62 28.39 3.10 -26.47
C VAL A 62 27.23 2.71 -27.39
N TYR A 63 26.21 2.04 -26.84
CA TYR A 63 24.99 1.70 -27.56
C TYR A 63 24.29 2.96 -28.10
N LEU A 64 24.11 3.99 -27.26
CA LEU A 64 23.49 5.26 -27.66
C LEU A 64 24.30 5.97 -28.75
N ALA A 65 25.62 6.01 -28.63
CA ALA A 65 26.49 6.59 -29.65
C ALA A 65 26.36 5.85 -31.00
N GLN A 66 26.26 4.52 -31.00
CA GLN A 66 26.04 3.74 -32.21
C GLN A 66 24.62 3.92 -32.77
N LEU A 67 23.63 4.07 -31.90
CA LEU A 67 22.24 4.35 -32.27
C LEU A 67 22.12 5.71 -32.98
N LEU A 68 22.71 6.77 -32.40
CA LEU A 68 22.75 8.11 -32.99
C LEU A 68 23.50 8.13 -34.34
N ARG A 69 24.52 7.28 -34.49
CA ARG A 69 25.26 7.07 -35.75
C ARG A 69 24.52 6.15 -36.73
N GLN A 70 23.29 5.73 -36.43
CA GLN A 70 22.46 4.84 -37.26
C GLN A 70 23.13 3.48 -37.58
N LYS A 71 24.05 3.02 -36.74
CA LYS A 71 24.74 1.73 -36.92
C LYS A 71 23.95 0.54 -36.36
N ILE A 72 22.87 0.83 -35.64
CA ILE A 72 22.03 -0.14 -34.95
C ILE A 72 20.59 0.01 -35.45
N GLU A 73 19.92 -1.12 -35.63
CA GLU A 73 18.50 -1.19 -35.94
C GLU A 73 17.67 -0.78 -34.71
N TRP A 74 16.91 0.31 -34.84
CA TRP A 74 15.90 0.74 -33.88
C TRP A 74 14.59 0.91 -34.65
N ARG A 75 13.44 0.59 -34.02
CA ARG A 75 12.08 0.44 -34.62
C ARG A 75 11.61 -1.00 -34.88
N THR A 76 12.12 -1.98 -34.14
CA THR A 76 11.44 -3.28 -34.06
C THR A 76 10.26 -3.23 -33.08
N SER A 77 9.34 -4.18 -33.17
CA SER A 77 8.19 -4.25 -32.24
C SER A 77 8.61 -4.34 -30.76
N PHE A 78 9.80 -4.88 -30.49
CA PHE A 78 10.33 -5.03 -29.13
C PHE A 78 10.76 -3.70 -28.52
N HIS A 79 11.41 -2.83 -29.30
CA HIS A 79 11.77 -1.47 -28.85
C HIS A 79 10.51 -0.68 -28.47
N PHE A 80 9.45 -0.78 -29.27
CA PHE A 80 8.18 -0.11 -28.99
C PHE A 80 7.55 -0.58 -27.67
N LEU A 81 7.57 -1.88 -27.36
CA LEU A 81 7.03 -2.41 -26.10
C LEU A 81 7.86 -2.03 -24.88
N ILE A 82 9.19 -2.00 -25.01
CA ILE A 82 10.09 -1.49 -23.96
C ILE A 82 9.75 -0.02 -23.67
N ILE A 83 9.60 0.80 -24.71
CA ILE A 83 9.19 2.21 -24.57
C ILE A 83 7.78 2.30 -23.96
N ALA A 84 6.83 1.47 -24.38
CA ALA A 84 5.49 1.46 -23.83
C ALA A 84 5.48 1.15 -22.32
N TYR A 85 6.21 0.12 -21.88
CA TYR A 85 6.35 -0.18 -20.44
C TYR A 85 7.05 0.97 -19.69
N THR A 86 8.08 1.56 -20.29
CA THR A 86 8.80 2.73 -19.74
C THR A 86 7.86 3.92 -19.51
N LEU A 87 6.96 4.20 -20.46
CA LEU A 87 5.97 5.27 -20.34
C LEU A 87 4.87 4.94 -19.33
N VAL A 88 4.44 3.68 -19.25
CA VAL A 88 3.46 3.24 -18.24
C VAL A 88 4.05 3.32 -16.84
N GLY A 89 5.30 2.91 -16.65
CA GLY A 89 6.01 3.04 -15.38
C GLY A 89 6.15 4.50 -14.95
N LEU A 90 6.47 5.40 -15.89
CA LEU A 90 6.52 6.84 -15.62
C LEU A 90 5.14 7.39 -15.25
N LEU A 91 4.09 7.01 -15.98
CA LEU A 91 2.72 7.40 -15.70
C LEU A 91 2.28 6.95 -14.31
N SER A 92 2.59 5.71 -13.94
CA SER A 92 2.34 5.16 -12.60
C SER A 92 3.03 5.99 -11.52
N LEU A 93 4.31 6.32 -11.70
CA LEU A 93 5.07 7.16 -10.76
C LEU A 93 4.44 8.56 -10.60
N LEU A 94 4.08 9.21 -11.71
CA LEU A 94 3.47 10.55 -11.70
C LEU A 94 2.10 10.53 -10.99
N ILE A 95 1.24 9.56 -11.31
CA ILE A 95 -0.08 9.42 -10.67
C ILE A 95 0.08 9.11 -9.17
N ALA A 96 1.00 8.19 -8.81
CA ALA A 96 1.27 7.82 -7.43
C ALA A 96 1.75 8.99 -6.57
N THR A 97 2.55 9.87 -7.16
CA THR A 97 3.15 11.02 -6.47
C THR A 97 2.17 12.19 -6.36
N TYR A 98 1.56 12.61 -7.47
CA TYR A 98 0.78 13.86 -7.52
C TYR A 98 -0.71 13.68 -7.23
N LEU A 99 -1.32 12.59 -7.71
CA LEU A 99 -2.75 12.36 -7.56
C LEU A 99 -3.05 11.50 -6.32
N GLN A 100 -2.43 10.32 -6.25
CA GLN A 100 -2.70 9.35 -5.18
C GLN A 100 -2.02 9.69 -3.85
N GLN A 101 -0.89 10.41 -3.90
CA GLN A 101 -0.03 10.68 -2.74
C GLN A 101 0.37 9.40 -1.97
N THR A 102 0.55 8.28 -2.68
CA THR A 102 1.08 7.03 -2.11
C THR A 102 2.61 7.07 -2.01
N ILE A 103 3.23 7.96 -2.78
CA ILE A 103 4.65 8.32 -2.70
C ILE A 103 4.72 9.78 -2.24
N PRO A 104 5.17 10.05 -1.00
CA PRO A 104 5.34 11.42 -0.54
C PRO A 104 6.48 12.11 -1.32
N LEU A 105 6.37 13.41 -1.52
CA LEU A 105 7.35 14.23 -2.24
C LEU A 105 8.71 14.38 -1.52
N GLN A 106 8.81 13.84 -0.30
CA GLN A 106 10.07 13.74 0.43
C GLN A 106 11.12 12.98 -0.41
N PHE A 107 12.32 13.55 -0.49
CA PHE A 107 13.40 13.07 -1.34
C PHE A 107 13.68 11.57 -1.19
N ILE A 108 13.66 11.05 0.03
CA ILE A 108 13.97 9.63 0.31
C ILE A 108 12.97 8.66 -0.31
N HIS A 109 11.68 9.01 -0.35
CA HIS A 109 10.65 8.15 -0.93
C HIS A 109 10.60 8.28 -2.44
N LEU A 110 10.66 9.52 -2.96
CA LEU A 110 10.65 9.76 -4.40
C LEU A 110 11.88 9.15 -5.07
N SER A 111 13.07 9.31 -4.48
CA SER A 111 14.31 8.71 -5.01
C SER A 111 14.27 7.18 -4.99
N LYS A 112 13.70 6.55 -3.95
CA LYS A 112 13.50 5.09 -3.90
C LYS A 112 12.61 4.62 -5.06
N SER A 113 11.46 5.25 -5.27
CA SER A 113 10.54 4.87 -6.35
C SER A 113 11.13 5.11 -7.74
N LEU A 114 11.86 6.21 -7.93
CA LEU A 114 12.62 6.47 -9.16
C LEU A 114 13.69 5.41 -9.42
N LEU A 115 14.40 4.99 -8.38
CA LEU A 115 15.45 3.97 -8.49
C LEU A 115 14.86 2.62 -8.93
N HIS A 116 13.71 2.22 -8.36
CA HIS A 116 12.97 1.05 -8.82
C HIS A 116 12.55 1.15 -10.30
N TYR A 117 12.05 2.31 -10.72
CA TYR A 117 11.70 2.56 -12.12
C TYR A 117 12.92 2.41 -13.05
N PHE A 118 14.03 3.11 -12.75
CA PHE A 118 15.25 3.05 -13.57
C PHE A 118 15.88 1.66 -13.62
N ARG A 119 15.77 0.88 -12.55
CA ARG A 119 16.29 -0.48 -12.50
C ARG A 119 15.64 -1.40 -13.54
N TYR A 120 14.34 -1.28 -13.79
CA TYR A 120 13.71 -2.04 -14.88
C TYR A 120 14.29 -1.63 -16.25
N LEU A 121 14.55 -0.34 -16.47
CA LEU A 121 15.17 0.16 -17.71
C LEU A 121 16.61 -0.35 -17.88
N GLU A 122 17.35 -0.36 -16.79
CA GLU A 122 18.69 -0.93 -16.71
C GLU A 122 18.66 -2.41 -17.11
N TYR A 123 17.70 -3.20 -16.61
CA TYR A 123 17.59 -4.61 -16.96
C TYR A 123 17.27 -4.83 -18.45
N PHE A 124 16.37 -4.03 -19.03
CA PHE A 124 16.07 -4.10 -20.47
C PHE A 124 17.27 -3.73 -21.34
N SER A 125 18.22 -2.94 -20.83
CA SER A 125 19.39 -2.51 -21.62
C SER A 125 20.21 -3.71 -22.12
N LEU A 126 20.33 -4.78 -21.32
CA LEU A 126 21.06 -6.00 -21.70
C LEU A 126 20.42 -6.73 -22.89
N PHE A 127 19.09 -6.68 -22.98
CA PHE A 127 18.38 -7.15 -24.18
C PHE A 127 18.81 -6.35 -25.40
N LEU A 128 18.83 -5.01 -25.30
CA LEU A 128 19.22 -4.12 -26.40
C LEU A 128 20.69 -4.33 -26.81
N PHE A 129 21.59 -4.47 -25.84
CA PHE A 129 23.02 -4.66 -26.08
C PHE A 129 23.32 -5.99 -26.76
N MET A 130 22.70 -7.07 -26.31
CA MET A 130 22.87 -8.38 -26.94
C MET A 130 22.22 -8.41 -28.33
N TYR A 131 21.02 -7.86 -28.47
CA TYR A 131 20.32 -7.82 -29.75
C TYR A 131 21.09 -7.02 -30.82
N ALA A 132 21.68 -5.88 -30.44
CA ALA A 132 22.47 -5.06 -31.35
C ALA A 132 23.90 -5.58 -31.58
N GLY A 133 24.54 -6.18 -30.57
CA GLY A 133 25.91 -6.68 -30.65
C GLY A 133 26.05 -7.94 -31.51
N ILE A 134 25.03 -8.78 -31.58
CA ILE A 134 25.12 -10.05 -32.30
C ILE A 134 24.84 -9.84 -33.79
N LYS A 135 25.87 -10.08 -34.60
CA LYS A 135 25.82 -9.91 -36.06
C LYS A 135 25.99 -11.22 -36.83
N THR A 136 26.55 -12.26 -36.20
CA THR A 136 26.90 -13.52 -36.88
C THR A 136 26.57 -14.74 -36.02
N LYS A 137 26.42 -15.90 -36.67
CA LYS A 137 26.26 -17.20 -35.97
C LYS A 137 27.42 -17.52 -35.03
N ARG A 138 28.64 -17.09 -35.38
CA ARG A 138 29.82 -17.27 -34.53
C ARG A 138 29.71 -16.48 -33.23
N HIS A 139 29.19 -15.25 -33.27
CA HIS A 139 28.92 -14.46 -32.07
C HIS A 139 27.94 -15.20 -31.14
N THR A 140 26.88 -15.78 -31.71
CA THR A 140 25.92 -16.62 -30.96
C THR A 140 26.61 -17.80 -30.28
N GLN A 141 27.47 -18.54 -31.01
CA GLN A 141 28.20 -19.69 -30.45
C GLN A 141 29.13 -19.28 -29.30
N ILE A 142 29.85 -18.17 -29.45
CA ILE A 142 30.74 -17.64 -28.41
C ILE A 142 29.93 -17.27 -27.17
N ALA A 143 28.83 -16.52 -27.33
CA ALA A 143 27.97 -16.12 -26.22
C ALA A 143 27.37 -17.33 -25.48
N LEU A 144 26.84 -18.32 -26.22
CA LEU A 144 26.29 -19.54 -25.62
C LEU A 144 27.36 -20.37 -24.90
N THR A 145 28.56 -20.50 -25.49
CA THR A 145 29.68 -21.19 -24.84
C THR A 145 30.11 -20.47 -23.56
N ALA A 146 30.18 -19.13 -23.61
CA ALA A 146 30.49 -18.30 -22.45
C ALA A 146 29.48 -18.52 -21.31
N THR A 147 28.19 -18.62 -21.61
CA THR A 147 27.15 -18.93 -20.60
C THR A 147 27.43 -20.25 -19.86
N VAL A 148 27.86 -21.29 -20.56
CA VAL A 148 28.18 -22.58 -19.92
C VAL A 148 29.49 -22.49 -19.13
N VAL A 149 30.50 -21.79 -19.63
CA VAL A 149 31.75 -21.53 -18.87
C VAL A 149 31.44 -20.78 -17.57
N VAL A 150 30.59 -19.76 -17.62
CA VAL A 150 30.14 -19.01 -16.44
C VAL A 150 29.46 -19.94 -15.42
N LEU A 151 28.58 -20.83 -15.84
CA LEU A 151 27.96 -21.82 -14.93
C LEU A 151 29.01 -22.68 -14.21
N ASN A 152 30.00 -23.19 -14.94
CA ASN A 152 31.06 -24.01 -14.36
C ASN A 152 31.92 -23.20 -13.36
N LEU A 153 32.19 -21.92 -13.64
CA LEU A 153 32.92 -21.04 -12.72
C LEU A 153 32.08 -20.71 -11.47
N ILE A 154 30.78 -20.48 -11.60
CA ILE A 154 29.84 -20.31 -10.47
C ILE A 154 29.83 -21.57 -9.61
N PHE A 155 29.88 -22.76 -10.23
CA PHE A 155 29.97 -24.04 -9.53
C PHE A 155 31.28 -24.17 -8.75
N ILE A 156 32.42 -23.90 -9.39
CA ILE A 156 33.74 -23.90 -8.71
C ILE A 156 33.74 -22.94 -7.52
N TYR A 157 33.19 -21.74 -7.69
CA TYR A 157 33.05 -20.78 -6.59
C TYR A 157 32.13 -21.28 -5.47
N GLY A 158 31.04 -21.95 -5.83
CA GLY A 158 30.13 -22.60 -4.87
C GLY A 158 30.79 -23.74 -4.09
N LEU A 159 31.66 -24.54 -4.72
CA LEU A 159 32.47 -25.55 -4.03
C LEU A 159 33.44 -24.88 -3.05
N GLY A 160 34.14 -23.83 -3.49
CA GLY A 160 35.04 -23.08 -2.62
C GLY A 160 34.31 -22.47 -1.42
N GLN A 161 33.09 -21.95 -1.62
CA GLN A 161 32.24 -21.45 -0.54
C GLN A 161 31.82 -22.53 0.46
N ARG A 162 31.53 -23.74 -0.04
CA ARG A 162 31.03 -24.84 0.79
C ARG A 162 32.13 -25.58 1.55
N TYR A 163 33.31 -25.71 0.95
CA TYR A 163 34.37 -26.60 1.45
C TYR A 163 35.70 -25.88 1.74
N LEU A 164 35.95 -24.70 1.18
CA LEU A 164 37.22 -23.96 1.30
C LEU A 164 37.06 -22.59 1.95
N GLU A 165 35.91 -22.34 2.60
CA GLU A 165 35.60 -21.08 3.30
C GLU A 165 35.73 -19.82 2.41
N TRP A 166 35.56 -19.94 1.10
CA TRP A 166 35.57 -18.76 0.22
C TRP A 166 34.45 -17.79 0.60
N PRO A 167 34.68 -16.48 0.43
CA PRO A 167 33.76 -15.47 0.92
C PRO A 167 32.41 -15.51 0.20
N ALA A 168 31.36 -15.23 0.97
CA ALA A 168 29.99 -15.13 0.54
C ALA A 168 29.49 -13.70 0.77
N PHE A 169 28.86 -13.11 -0.25
CA PHE A 169 28.40 -11.72 -0.23
C PHE A 169 26.88 -11.71 -0.34
N SER A 170 26.21 -11.72 0.81
CA SER A 170 24.76 -11.74 0.86
C SER A 170 24.17 -10.33 0.79
N THR A 171 23.05 -10.19 0.07
CA THR A 171 22.24 -8.97 0.07
C THR A 171 20.84 -9.23 0.61
N MET A 172 20.67 -10.27 1.44
CA MET A 172 19.35 -10.66 1.99
C MET A 172 18.92 -9.79 3.18
N ASN A 173 19.85 -9.06 3.80
CA ASN A 173 19.59 -8.08 4.86
C ASN A 173 20.44 -6.82 4.58
N ARG A 174 19.97 -5.66 5.06
CA ARG A 174 20.64 -4.36 5.03
C ARG A 174 22.07 -4.41 5.57
N GLU A 175 22.31 -5.13 6.65
CA GLU A 175 23.67 -5.21 7.22
C GLU A 175 24.63 -5.95 6.30
N TYR A 176 24.21 -7.07 5.74
CA TYR A 176 25.03 -7.83 4.81
C TYR A 176 25.17 -7.14 3.44
N SER A 177 24.18 -6.33 3.03
CA SER A 177 24.25 -5.60 1.76
C SER A 177 25.34 -4.52 1.71
N LYS A 178 26.02 -4.25 2.84
CA LYS A 178 27.24 -3.44 2.92
C LYS A 178 28.47 -4.11 2.30
N GLY A 179 28.34 -5.35 1.80
CA GLY A 179 29.42 -6.05 1.11
C GLY A 179 30.38 -6.78 2.04
N GLN A 180 29.92 -7.15 3.23
CA GLN A 180 30.71 -7.92 4.16
C GLN A 180 31.01 -9.32 3.58
N ALA A 181 32.27 -9.72 3.64
CA ALA A 181 32.68 -11.08 3.29
C ALA A 181 32.29 -12.01 4.43
N LEU A 182 31.34 -12.91 4.18
CA LEU A 182 30.86 -13.90 5.14
C LEU A 182 31.43 -15.28 4.82
N VAL A 183 31.74 -16.07 5.84
CA VAL A 183 32.00 -17.51 5.67
C VAL A 183 30.68 -18.25 5.90
N LEU A 184 30.34 -19.17 4.99
CA LEU A 184 29.12 -19.96 5.09
C LEU A 184 29.24 -20.99 6.22
N ALA A 185 28.47 -20.80 7.29
CA ALA A 185 28.38 -21.78 8.37
C ALA A 185 27.73 -23.10 7.91
N SER A 186 28.00 -24.18 8.64
CA SER A 186 27.40 -25.50 8.35
C SER A 186 25.88 -25.42 8.34
N GLY A 187 25.25 -26.06 7.36
CA GLY A 187 23.79 -26.06 7.18
C GLY A 187 23.17 -24.83 6.50
N ILE A 188 23.90 -23.72 6.30
CA ILE A 188 23.39 -22.56 5.55
C ILE A 188 23.30 -22.88 4.05
N LYS A 189 22.27 -22.32 3.40
CA LYS A 189 21.99 -22.50 1.97
C LYS A 189 23.02 -21.77 1.10
N LEU A 190 23.51 -22.48 0.09
CA LEU A 190 24.54 -21.97 -0.83
C LEU A 190 23.96 -20.92 -1.78
N HIS A 191 24.73 -19.85 -2.03
CA HIS A 191 24.36 -18.81 -2.99
C HIS A 191 25.48 -18.44 -3.98
N SER A 192 26.67 -19.03 -3.89
CA SER A 192 27.80 -18.76 -4.78
C SER A 192 28.04 -17.24 -4.88
N THR A 193 28.23 -16.72 -6.08
CA THR A 193 28.44 -15.30 -6.36
C THR A 193 27.16 -14.45 -6.25
N PHE A 194 25.98 -15.04 -6.01
CA PHE A 194 24.70 -14.33 -5.99
C PHE A 194 24.40 -13.74 -4.61
N GLY A 195 23.53 -12.72 -4.52
CA GLY A 195 23.20 -12.09 -3.24
C GLY A 195 22.32 -12.94 -2.33
N GLY A 196 21.75 -14.03 -2.84
CA GLY A 196 20.88 -14.93 -2.11
C GLY A 196 20.67 -16.25 -2.86
N HIS A 197 20.28 -17.29 -2.13
CA HIS A 197 20.13 -18.65 -2.66
C HIS A 197 18.98 -18.77 -3.66
N TYR A 198 17.92 -17.97 -3.49
CA TYR A 198 16.81 -17.89 -4.44
C TYR A 198 17.24 -17.28 -5.79
N ASP A 199 18.14 -16.29 -5.80
CA ASP A 199 18.66 -15.67 -7.01
C ASP A 199 19.47 -16.69 -7.84
N LEU A 200 20.37 -17.43 -7.17
CA LEU A 200 21.15 -18.51 -7.81
C LEU A 200 20.23 -19.57 -8.41
N ALA A 201 19.22 -20.01 -7.65
CA ALA A 201 18.28 -21.02 -8.12
C ALA A 201 17.48 -20.54 -9.35
N ALA A 202 17.00 -19.30 -9.34
CA ALA A 202 16.27 -18.72 -10.47
C ALA A 202 17.17 -18.52 -11.71
N TYR A 203 18.45 -18.19 -11.54
CA TYR A 203 19.43 -18.18 -12.63
C TYR A 203 19.56 -19.56 -13.29
N LEU A 204 19.62 -20.64 -12.50
CA LEU A 204 19.73 -22.01 -13.00
C LEU A 204 18.49 -22.46 -13.79
N VAL A 205 17.29 -21.98 -13.43
CA VAL A 205 16.04 -22.18 -14.20
C VAL A 205 16.17 -21.63 -15.63
N ILE A 206 17.00 -20.60 -15.86
CA ILE A 206 17.24 -20.05 -17.19
C ILE A 206 18.27 -20.90 -17.95
N ILE A 207 19.41 -21.21 -17.31
CA ILE A 207 20.57 -21.78 -17.99
C ILE A 207 20.42 -23.27 -18.28
N LEU A 208 19.93 -24.07 -17.31
CA LEU A 208 19.91 -25.53 -17.43
C LEU A 208 19.02 -26.06 -18.57
N PRO A 209 17.82 -25.50 -18.84
CA PRO A 209 17.03 -25.91 -20.00
C PRO A 209 17.72 -25.61 -21.34
N ILE A 210 18.49 -24.52 -21.42
CA ILE A 210 19.26 -24.17 -22.63
C ILE A 210 20.40 -25.16 -22.86
N ILE A 211 21.14 -25.53 -21.81
CA ILE A 211 22.20 -26.54 -21.88
C ILE A 211 21.61 -27.91 -22.25
N THR A 212 20.45 -28.26 -21.68
CA THR A 212 19.72 -29.50 -21.98
C THR A 212 19.27 -29.53 -23.46
N ALA A 213 18.83 -28.40 -24.00
CA ALA A 213 18.48 -28.31 -25.42
C ALA A 213 19.73 -28.46 -26.33
N TRP A 214 20.91 -28.10 -25.83
CA TRP A 214 22.17 -28.17 -26.56
C TRP A 214 22.74 -29.59 -26.59
N ILE A 215 22.80 -30.27 -25.45
CA ILE A 215 23.32 -31.63 -25.36
C ILE A 215 22.53 -32.61 -26.26
N LEU A 216 21.20 -32.48 -26.31
CA LEU A 216 20.34 -33.36 -27.11
C LEU A 216 20.52 -33.20 -28.63
N ARG A 217 21.01 -32.03 -29.08
CA ARG A 217 21.22 -31.70 -30.50
C ARG A 217 22.68 -31.76 -30.93
N SER A 218 23.62 -31.68 -29.99
CA SER A 218 25.05 -31.83 -30.29
C SER A 218 25.35 -33.24 -30.80
N ARG A 219 26.18 -33.33 -31.84
CA ARG A 219 26.74 -34.61 -32.35
C ARG A 219 28.15 -34.91 -31.80
N ARG A 220 28.78 -33.93 -31.15
CA ARG A 220 30.16 -34.04 -30.66
C ARG A 220 30.17 -34.65 -29.27
N ARG A 221 30.70 -35.88 -29.13
CA ARG A 221 30.75 -36.62 -27.85
C ARG A 221 31.43 -35.83 -26.73
N PHE A 222 32.58 -35.22 -27.00
CA PHE A 222 33.28 -34.39 -26.00
C PHE A 222 32.42 -33.23 -25.50
N LEU A 223 31.75 -32.53 -26.42
CA LEU A 223 30.84 -31.45 -26.07
C LEU A 223 29.64 -31.97 -25.26
N GLN A 224 29.09 -33.14 -25.59
CA GLN A 224 28.01 -33.74 -24.80
C GLN A 224 28.45 -34.08 -23.37
N ILE A 225 29.64 -34.64 -23.19
CA ILE A 225 30.20 -34.95 -21.87
C ILE A 225 30.36 -33.66 -21.05
N TRP A 226 30.97 -32.62 -21.64
CA TRP A 226 31.16 -31.34 -20.95
C TRP A 226 29.83 -30.67 -20.59
N LEU A 227 28.85 -30.66 -21.48
CA LEU A 227 27.50 -30.14 -21.19
C LEU A 227 26.78 -30.98 -20.13
N GLY A 228 26.94 -32.30 -20.15
CA GLY A 228 26.37 -33.22 -19.16
C GLY A 228 26.94 -32.96 -17.76
N LEU A 229 28.26 -32.83 -17.64
CA LEU A 229 28.93 -32.43 -16.40
C LEU A 229 28.45 -31.05 -15.92
N SER A 230 28.25 -30.10 -16.84
CA SER A 230 27.72 -28.77 -16.50
C SER A 230 26.28 -28.84 -15.97
N ILE A 231 25.44 -29.73 -16.49
CA ILE A 231 24.08 -29.96 -15.97
C ILE A 231 24.14 -30.55 -14.55
N LEU A 232 25.03 -31.52 -14.31
CA LEU A 232 25.22 -32.10 -12.97
C LEU A 232 25.71 -31.05 -11.97
N ALA A 233 26.68 -30.23 -12.37
CA ALA A 233 27.19 -29.11 -11.57
C ALA A 233 26.08 -28.11 -11.21
N GLY A 234 25.27 -27.71 -12.19
CA GLY A 234 24.12 -26.82 -11.93
C GLY A 234 23.01 -27.50 -11.12
N GLY A 235 22.78 -28.80 -11.30
CA GLY A 235 21.86 -29.59 -10.48
C GLY A 235 22.28 -29.64 -9.01
N TRP A 236 23.58 -29.83 -8.76
CA TRP A 236 24.15 -29.76 -7.41
C TRP A 236 23.94 -28.38 -6.78
N LEU A 237 24.27 -27.29 -7.50
CA LEU A 237 24.01 -25.92 -7.02
C LEU A 237 22.52 -25.70 -6.69
N LEU A 238 21.62 -26.21 -7.52
CA LEU A 238 20.18 -26.06 -7.34
C LEU A 238 19.71 -26.80 -6.08
N MET A 239 20.26 -27.98 -5.78
CA MET A 239 19.97 -28.70 -4.53
C MET A 239 20.51 -27.95 -3.30
N GLU A 240 21.76 -27.48 -3.33
CA GLU A 240 22.37 -26.73 -2.21
C GLU A 240 21.69 -25.37 -1.96
N SER A 241 21.01 -24.80 -2.96
CA SER A 241 20.18 -23.61 -2.79
C SER A 241 18.91 -23.85 -1.95
N ALA A 242 18.49 -25.12 -1.81
CA ALA A 242 17.26 -25.55 -1.14
C ALA A 242 15.97 -24.84 -1.60
N SER A 243 15.94 -24.31 -2.83
CA SER A 243 14.77 -23.65 -3.42
C SER A 243 13.87 -24.67 -4.14
N LYS A 244 12.84 -25.17 -3.44
CA LYS A 244 11.92 -26.19 -3.96
C LYS A 244 11.17 -25.75 -5.23
N THR A 245 10.72 -24.50 -5.28
CA THR A 245 9.95 -23.96 -6.42
C THR A 245 10.82 -23.84 -7.67
N ALA A 246 12.04 -23.34 -7.52
CA ALA A 246 13.01 -23.25 -8.62
C ALA A 246 13.44 -24.63 -9.10
N LEU A 247 13.60 -25.61 -8.20
CA LEU A 247 13.88 -26.99 -8.56
C LEU A 247 12.75 -27.57 -9.43
N ILE A 248 11.50 -27.47 -8.99
CA ILE A 248 10.33 -27.95 -9.75
C ILE A 248 10.23 -27.23 -11.11
N ALA A 249 10.37 -25.90 -11.12
CA ALA A 249 10.34 -25.10 -12.34
C ALA A 249 11.44 -25.50 -13.35
N CYS A 250 12.66 -25.74 -12.87
CA CYS A 250 13.77 -26.18 -13.69
C CYS A 250 13.53 -27.59 -14.26
N LEU A 251 13.05 -28.52 -13.44
CA LEU A 251 12.73 -29.89 -13.86
C LEU A 251 11.63 -29.92 -14.91
N ILE A 252 10.54 -29.18 -14.71
CA ILE A 252 9.45 -29.05 -15.70
C ILE A 252 9.99 -28.49 -17.02
N SER A 253 10.87 -27.48 -16.95
CA SER A 253 11.47 -26.87 -18.15
C SER A 253 12.37 -27.83 -18.91
N MET A 254 13.27 -28.54 -18.21
CA MET A 254 14.15 -29.54 -18.82
C MET A 254 13.35 -30.71 -19.39
N ALA A 255 12.33 -31.19 -18.68
CA ALA A 255 11.42 -32.23 -19.15
C ALA A 255 10.68 -31.77 -20.42
N GLY A 256 10.21 -30.51 -20.46
CA GLY A 256 9.61 -29.91 -21.66
C GLY A 256 10.56 -29.90 -22.86
N VAL A 257 11.86 -29.59 -22.65
CA VAL A 257 12.88 -29.66 -23.70
C VAL A 257 13.09 -31.08 -24.22
N VAL A 258 13.18 -32.06 -23.31
CA VAL A 258 13.35 -33.49 -23.65
C VAL A 258 12.13 -33.99 -24.43
N PHE A 259 10.93 -33.74 -23.91
CA PHE A 259 9.66 -34.11 -24.55
C PHE A 259 9.55 -33.52 -25.94
N PHE A 260 9.80 -32.21 -26.09
CA PHE A 260 9.75 -31.54 -27.37
C PHE A 260 10.76 -32.12 -28.37
N SER A 261 11.99 -32.39 -27.92
CA SER A 261 13.04 -32.96 -28.76
C SER A 261 12.75 -34.42 -29.16
N ALA A 262 12.11 -35.20 -28.28
CA ALA A 262 11.66 -36.56 -28.57
C ALA A 262 10.47 -36.57 -29.56
N TYR A 263 9.49 -35.69 -29.36
CA TYR A 263 8.34 -35.50 -30.26
C TYR A 263 8.79 -35.24 -31.69
N GLN A 264 9.77 -34.35 -31.88
CA GLN A 264 10.33 -34.06 -33.20
C GLN A 264 11.01 -35.24 -33.88
N ARG A 265 11.59 -36.17 -33.11
CA ARG A 265 12.29 -37.33 -33.67
C ARG A 265 11.36 -38.51 -33.94
N TRP A 266 10.43 -38.83 -33.03
CA TRP A 266 9.73 -40.13 -33.01
C TRP A 266 8.19 -40.03 -33.09
N GLY A 267 7.59 -38.83 -33.14
CA GLY A 267 6.14 -38.64 -33.18
C GLY A 267 5.44 -38.88 -31.82
N LEU A 268 4.15 -38.55 -31.72
CA LEU A 268 3.40 -38.46 -30.45
C LEU A 268 3.19 -39.82 -29.73
N ILE A 269 3.08 -40.91 -30.49
CA ILE A 269 2.66 -42.24 -29.97
C ILE A 269 3.79 -42.97 -29.23
N LYS A 270 5.05 -42.79 -29.64
CA LYS A 270 6.22 -43.43 -28.99
C LYS A 270 6.86 -42.60 -27.87
N THR A 271 6.41 -41.36 -27.68
CA THR A 271 7.11 -40.36 -26.86
C THR A 271 6.50 -40.14 -25.48
N THR A 272 5.17 -40.26 -25.32
CA THR A 272 4.49 -39.96 -24.06
C THR A 272 4.84 -40.89 -22.90
N LEU A 273 5.07 -42.18 -23.16
CA LEU A 273 5.35 -43.16 -22.08
C LEU A 273 6.84 -43.23 -21.69
N VAL A 274 7.76 -43.29 -22.66
CA VAL A 274 9.19 -43.56 -22.41
C VAL A 274 9.96 -42.30 -21.96
N SER A 275 9.62 -41.12 -22.48
CA SER A 275 10.40 -39.90 -22.20
C SER A 275 10.00 -39.20 -20.89
N VAL A 276 8.72 -39.26 -20.51
CA VAL A 276 8.23 -38.72 -19.24
C VAL A 276 8.69 -39.59 -18.09
N ILE A 277 8.48 -40.91 -18.17
CA ILE A 277 8.85 -41.89 -17.14
C ILE A 277 10.38 -42.04 -17.07
N GLY A 278 11.07 -42.14 -18.21
CA GLY A 278 12.53 -42.26 -18.25
C GLY A 278 13.26 -41.00 -17.77
N GLY A 279 12.78 -39.81 -18.12
CA GLY A 279 13.36 -38.54 -17.68
C GLY A 279 13.15 -38.27 -16.19
N THR A 280 11.96 -38.56 -15.66
CA THR A 280 11.66 -38.41 -14.22
C THR A 280 12.31 -39.48 -13.36
N LEU A 281 12.42 -40.74 -13.83
CA LEU A 281 13.12 -41.80 -13.10
C LEU A 281 14.65 -41.62 -13.12
N LEU A 282 15.28 -41.24 -14.23
CA LEU A 282 16.73 -41.01 -14.28
C LEU A 282 17.15 -39.79 -13.44
N LEU A 283 16.42 -38.67 -13.54
CA LEU A 283 16.73 -37.51 -12.69
C LEU A 283 16.32 -37.73 -11.24
N GLY A 284 15.20 -38.39 -10.99
CA GLY A 284 14.75 -38.75 -9.64
C GLY A 284 15.75 -39.66 -8.94
N SER A 285 16.30 -40.66 -9.63
CA SER A 285 17.33 -41.58 -9.10
C SER A 285 18.72 -40.95 -8.98
N VAL A 286 19.11 -40.05 -9.88
CA VAL A 286 20.39 -39.30 -9.76
C VAL A 286 20.32 -38.30 -8.61
N LEU A 287 19.22 -37.55 -8.49
CA LEU A 287 19.04 -36.57 -7.41
C LEU A 287 18.79 -37.25 -6.06
N SER A 288 18.05 -38.36 -6.01
CA SER A 288 17.86 -39.16 -4.79
C SER A 288 19.13 -39.89 -4.39
N GLY A 289 19.92 -40.40 -5.34
CA GLY A 289 21.23 -40.99 -5.09
C GLY A 289 22.20 -39.96 -4.52
N LEU A 290 22.28 -38.76 -5.09
CA LEU A 290 23.09 -37.66 -4.55
C LEU A 290 22.62 -37.22 -3.16
N TRP A 291 21.30 -37.22 -2.90
CA TRP A 291 20.72 -36.89 -1.59
C TRP A 291 21.02 -37.96 -0.52
N PHE A 292 20.93 -39.25 -0.88
CA PHE A 292 21.24 -40.39 0.02
C PHE A 292 22.72 -40.47 0.37
N PHE A 293 23.60 -40.09 -0.56
CA PHE A 293 25.05 -40.13 -0.35
C PHE A 293 25.58 -38.95 0.50
N GLN A 294 24.80 -37.87 0.69
CA GLN A 294 25.34 -36.59 1.15
C GLN A 294 25.44 -36.32 2.66
N ARG A 295 25.02 -37.20 3.59
CA ARG A 295 25.07 -36.81 5.03
C ARG A 295 25.81 -37.71 6.02
N PRO A 296 25.77 -39.06 5.97
CA PRO A 296 26.56 -39.86 6.92
C PRO A 296 27.71 -40.67 6.31
N THR A 297 27.58 -41.17 5.08
CA THR A 297 28.44 -42.25 4.56
C THR A 297 29.69 -41.73 3.84
N LEU A 298 29.59 -40.60 3.13
CA LEU A 298 30.72 -39.99 2.41
C LEU A 298 31.76 -39.39 3.35
N TYR A 299 31.33 -38.76 4.45
CA TYR A 299 32.26 -38.22 5.46
C TYR A 299 33.02 -39.31 6.22
N LYS A 300 32.45 -40.53 6.30
CA LYS A 300 33.16 -41.70 6.84
C LYS A 300 34.26 -42.20 5.90
N LEU A 301 34.10 -42.05 4.58
CA LEU A 301 35.04 -42.58 3.58
C LEU A 301 36.06 -41.55 3.09
N ALA A 302 35.75 -40.25 3.17
CA ALA A 302 36.62 -39.15 2.74
C ALA A 302 36.51 -37.95 3.71
N PRO A 303 37.25 -37.97 4.84
CA PRO A 303 37.14 -36.97 5.91
C PRO A 303 37.46 -35.53 5.47
N PHE A 304 38.28 -35.36 4.43
CA PHE A 304 38.66 -34.06 3.86
C PHE A 304 37.51 -33.36 3.10
N LEU A 305 36.40 -34.07 2.81
CA LEU A 305 35.18 -33.50 2.22
C LEU A 305 34.20 -32.97 3.29
N ARG A 306 34.52 -33.08 4.57
CA ARG A 306 33.68 -32.60 5.66
C ARG A 306 33.61 -31.07 5.61
N PRO A 307 32.42 -30.44 5.66
CA PRO A 307 32.30 -29.00 5.74
C PRO A 307 33.09 -28.46 6.94
N ALA A 308 33.78 -27.35 6.76
CA ALA A 308 34.44 -26.69 7.87
C ALA A 308 33.41 -26.24 8.92
N GLY A 309 33.67 -26.55 10.19
CA GLY A 309 32.78 -26.19 11.32
C GLY A 309 31.59 -27.12 11.59
N ASP A 310 31.57 -28.34 11.02
CA ASP A 310 30.49 -29.30 11.24
C ASP A 310 30.54 -29.93 12.65
N GLN A 311 30.04 -29.22 13.66
CA GLN A 311 29.61 -29.79 14.92
C GLN A 311 28.30 -30.58 14.71
N THR A 312 28.15 -31.70 15.41
CA THR A 312 26.90 -32.49 15.41
C THR A 312 25.70 -31.56 15.60
N PRO A 313 24.63 -31.67 14.79
CA PRO A 313 23.47 -30.82 14.95
C PRO A 313 22.97 -30.95 16.38
N ILE A 314 23.09 -29.88 17.15
CA ILE A 314 22.24 -29.72 18.33
C ILE A 314 20.85 -29.63 17.73
N ASP A 315 20.00 -30.61 18.07
CA ASP A 315 18.57 -30.56 17.82
C ASP A 315 18.05 -29.30 18.52
N VAL A 316 18.06 -28.17 17.80
CA VAL A 316 17.19 -27.06 18.10
C VAL A 316 15.81 -27.56 17.74
N GLN A 317 15.23 -28.24 18.71
CA GLN A 317 13.85 -28.64 18.78
C GLN A 317 13.00 -27.51 18.19
N THR A 318 12.31 -27.78 17.08
CA THR A 318 11.30 -26.91 16.48
C THR A 318 10.05 -26.88 17.36
N THR A 319 10.18 -26.49 18.62
CA THR A 319 9.12 -26.53 19.65
C THR A 319 8.77 -25.15 20.19
N VAL A 320 9.12 -24.06 19.50
CA VAL A 320 8.60 -22.73 19.85
C VAL A 320 8.24 -21.95 18.58
N LEU A 321 7.23 -22.43 17.84
CA LEU A 321 6.36 -21.49 17.13
C LEU A 321 5.39 -20.96 18.17
N ASP A 322 5.85 -19.93 18.89
CA ASP A 322 5.09 -19.20 19.92
C ASP A 322 3.67 -18.84 19.44
N GLU A 323 2.79 -18.55 20.40
CA GLU A 323 1.46 -17.99 20.16
C GLU A 323 1.49 -16.68 19.33
N THR A 324 2.65 -16.06 19.15
CA THR A 324 2.91 -14.83 18.40
C THR A 324 2.86 -14.98 16.87
N TRP A 325 2.99 -16.19 16.33
CA TRP A 325 3.00 -16.41 14.87
C TRP A 325 1.60 -16.64 14.31
N SER A 326 1.35 -16.13 13.09
CA SER A 326 0.05 -16.29 12.39
C SER A 326 -0.30 -17.75 12.08
N LEU A 327 -1.59 -18.04 11.90
CA LEU A 327 -2.08 -19.37 11.50
C LEU A 327 -1.43 -19.86 10.20
N ASN A 328 -1.23 -18.97 9.22
CA ASN A 328 -0.60 -19.30 7.95
C ASN A 328 0.90 -19.62 8.13
N ALA A 329 1.62 -18.89 8.99
CA ALA A 329 3.02 -19.18 9.29
C ALA A 329 3.20 -20.54 10.00
N ARG A 330 2.28 -20.92 10.90
CA ARG A 330 2.31 -22.24 11.56
C ARG A 330 1.98 -23.38 10.59
N LYS A 331 0.99 -23.19 9.71
CA LYS A 331 0.53 -24.22 8.77
C LYS A 331 1.46 -24.43 7.58
N TYR A 332 1.98 -23.35 6.99
CA TYR A 332 2.72 -23.37 5.73
C TYR A 332 4.20 -23.00 5.89
N GLY A 333 4.64 -22.65 7.10
CA GLY A 333 5.97 -22.12 7.40
C GLY A 333 6.05 -20.61 7.20
N LEU A 334 7.03 -19.98 7.89
CA LEU A 334 7.20 -18.52 7.95
C LEU A 334 7.17 -17.83 6.57
N SER A 335 7.93 -18.34 5.61
CA SER A 335 8.04 -17.71 4.28
C SER A 335 6.70 -17.67 3.53
N MET A 336 5.87 -18.72 3.63
CA MET A 336 4.54 -18.71 3.05
C MET A 336 3.54 -17.91 3.89
N GLY A 337 3.67 -17.93 5.22
CA GLY A 337 2.90 -17.07 6.13
C GLY A 337 3.01 -15.60 5.75
N ILE A 338 4.24 -15.07 5.68
CA ILE A 338 4.50 -13.66 5.30
C ILE A 338 3.84 -13.30 3.96
N ARG A 339 3.89 -14.20 2.96
CA ARG A 339 3.26 -13.97 1.65
C ARG A 339 1.74 -13.85 1.75
N PHE A 340 1.10 -14.81 2.41
CA PHE A 340 -0.36 -14.85 2.54
C PHE A 340 -0.90 -13.77 3.48
N ASP A 341 -0.16 -13.43 4.53
CA ASP A 341 -0.61 -12.51 5.57
C ASP A 341 -0.31 -11.05 5.22
N THR A 342 0.77 -10.78 4.46
CA THR A 342 1.23 -9.41 4.22
C THR A 342 1.50 -9.10 2.75
N LEU A 343 2.40 -9.82 2.07
CA LEU A 343 2.92 -9.37 0.77
C LEU A 343 1.86 -9.42 -0.35
N TRP A 344 1.17 -10.55 -0.49
CA TRP A 344 0.17 -10.72 -1.54
C TRP A 344 -1.10 -9.89 -1.28
N PRO A 345 -1.64 -9.84 -0.05
CA PRO A 345 -2.72 -8.89 0.28
C PRO A 345 -2.34 -7.44 0.00
N ASN A 346 -1.12 -7.01 0.33
CA ASN A 346 -0.66 -5.64 0.07
C ASN A 346 -0.52 -5.35 -1.42
N ALA A 347 -0.03 -6.31 -2.22
CA ALA A 347 0.07 -6.17 -3.67
C ALA A 347 -1.32 -6.08 -4.33
N LEU A 348 -2.26 -6.90 -3.88
CA LEU A 348 -3.67 -6.84 -4.31
C LEU A 348 -4.30 -5.50 -3.90
N THR A 349 -4.01 -5.01 -2.69
CA THR A 349 -4.44 -3.67 -2.24
C THR A 349 -3.82 -2.57 -3.09
N GLY A 350 -2.57 -2.73 -3.54
CA GLY A 350 -1.94 -1.80 -4.47
C GLY A 350 -2.65 -1.73 -5.83
N LEU A 351 -3.05 -2.89 -6.37
CA LEU A 351 -3.88 -2.97 -7.58
C LEU A 351 -5.26 -2.34 -7.34
N SER A 352 -5.80 -2.52 -6.13
CA SER A 352 -7.13 -2.04 -5.75
C SER A 352 -7.20 -0.52 -5.57
N ILE A 353 -6.09 0.11 -5.15
CA ILE A 353 -5.93 1.57 -5.10
C ILE A 353 -6.03 2.17 -6.50
N ASN A 354 -5.43 1.55 -7.51
CA ASN A 354 -5.61 1.93 -8.91
C ASN A 354 -5.37 0.75 -9.86
N PRO A 355 -6.44 0.19 -10.44
CA PRO A 355 -6.32 -0.98 -11.31
C PRO A 355 -5.48 -0.75 -12.56
N TYR A 356 -5.40 0.49 -13.05
CA TYR A 356 -4.76 0.81 -14.32
C TYR A 356 -3.26 0.97 -14.16
N THR A 357 -2.84 1.76 -13.18
CA THR A 357 -1.43 2.16 -12.99
C THR A 357 -0.83 1.73 -11.66
N GLY A 358 -1.59 1.03 -10.80
CA GLY A 358 -1.13 0.58 -9.49
C GLY A 358 -0.91 1.70 -8.49
N LYS A 359 -0.30 1.34 -7.36
CA LYS A 359 0.04 2.22 -6.22
C LYS A 359 1.37 2.97 -6.41
N GLY A 360 2.12 2.67 -7.47
CA GLY A 360 3.46 3.20 -7.73
C GLY A 360 4.58 2.28 -7.25
N TYR A 361 5.76 2.42 -7.84
CA TYR A 361 6.94 1.62 -7.49
C TYR A 361 7.36 1.78 -6.03
N ALA A 362 7.79 0.67 -5.41
CA ALA A 362 8.33 0.63 -4.06
C ALA A 362 7.36 1.07 -2.93
N THR A 363 6.06 0.81 -3.12
CA THR A 363 4.98 1.22 -2.19
C THR A 363 4.22 0.05 -1.56
N LEU A 364 4.47 -1.19 -2.01
CA LEU A 364 3.65 -2.35 -1.64
C LEU A 364 3.93 -2.80 -0.20
N ASN A 365 5.17 -2.69 0.28
CA ASN A 365 5.51 -3.16 1.62
C ASN A 365 5.28 -2.11 2.72
N LYS A 366 4.81 -0.90 2.36
CA LYS A 366 4.55 0.19 3.32
C LYS A 366 3.21 -0.02 4.04
N LYS A 367 3.19 0.06 5.38
CA LYS A 367 1.97 0.17 6.20
C LYS A 367 1.43 1.59 6.18
N GLY A 368 2.30 2.61 6.16
CA GLY A 368 1.93 4.03 6.06
C GLY A 368 2.58 4.74 4.87
N VAL A 369 1.98 5.83 4.37
CA VAL A 369 2.54 6.61 3.24
C VAL A 369 3.94 7.14 3.54
N ASN A 370 4.13 7.65 4.77
CA ASN A 370 5.37 8.25 5.27
C ASN A 370 6.37 7.21 5.81
N GLU A 371 6.03 5.91 5.77
CA GLU A 371 6.93 4.86 6.24
C GLU A 371 8.02 4.57 5.20
N PHE A 372 9.27 4.60 5.64
CA PHE A 372 10.39 4.20 4.80
C PHE A 372 10.71 2.72 5.03
N THR A 373 10.47 1.90 4.01
CA THR A 373 10.82 0.47 4.05
C THR A 373 12.21 0.23 3.46
N GLU A 374 13.07 -0.44 4.23
CA GLU A 374 14.45 -0.71 3.85
C GLU A 374 14.56 -1.69 2.66
N ALA A 375 13.64 -2.67 2.62
CA ALA A 375 13.56 -3.71 1.59
C ALA A 375 12.17 -3.74 0.96
N ASP A 376 12.11 -4.11 -0.33
CA ASP A 376 10.85 -4.15 -1.07
C ASP A 376 10.78 -5.39 -1.97
N SER A 377 10.01 -6.38 -1.52
CA SER A 377 9.76 -7.65 -2.20
C SER A 377 8.30 -8.04 -2.02
N THR A 378 7.69 -8.55 -3.08
CA THR A 378 6.34 -9.13 -3.05
C THR A 378 6.39 -10.65 -3.06
N ASP A 379 7.54 -11.22 -3.45
CA ASP A 379 7.72 -12.65 -3.67
C ASP A 379 6.62 -13.22 -4.59
N ASN A 380 6.26 -12.44 -5.60
CA ASN A 380 5.36 -12.79 -6.69
C ASN A 380 5.45 -11.68 -7.74
N ASN A 381 6.15 -11.95 -8.83
CA ASN A 381 6.45 -10.92 -9.81
C ASN A 381 5.20 -10.46 -10.58
N PHE A 382 4.15 -11.29 -10.68
CA PHE A 382 2.88 -10.90 -11.30
C PHE A 382 2.12 -9.92 -10.42
N LEU A 383 1.95 -10.25 -9.13
CA LEU A 383 1.30 -9.39 -8.15
C LEU A 383 2.10 -8.11 -7.94
N ARG A 384 3.43 -8.17 -7.96
CA ARG A 384 4.29 -6.98 -7.89
C ARG A 384 4.00 -6.01 -9.03
N VAL A 385 4.03 -6.48 -10.27
CA VAL A 385 3.79 -5.62 -11.44
C VAL A 385 2.36 -5.07 -11.44
N LEU A 386 1.37 -5.88 -11.05
CA LEU A 386 -0.02 -5.43 -10.88
C LEU A 386 -0.17 -4.38 -9.77
N GLY A 387 0.47 -4.59 -8.63
CA GLY A 387 0.39 -3.68 -7.49
C GLY A 387 1.13 -2.37 -7.73
N GLU A 388 2.34 -2.41 -8.31
CA GLU A 388 3.16 -1.22 -8.56
C GLU A 388 2.70 -0.44 -9.79
N THR A 389 2.39 -1.13 -10.90
CA THR A 389 2.15 -0.51 -12.22
C THR A 389 0.79 -0.82 -12.86
N GLY A 390 -0.08 -1.56 -12.16
CA GLY A 390 -1.42 -1.90 -12.62
C GLY A 390 -1.47 -2.82 -13.84
N VAL A 391 -2.67 -2.97 -14.41
CA VAL A 391 -2.91 -3.81 -15.60
C VAL A 391 -2.11 -3.30 -16.80
N LEU A 392 -1.93 -1.98 -16.95
CA LEU A 392 -1.13 -1.44 -18.06
C LEU A 392 0.33 -1.91 -17.98
N GLY A 393 0.91 -1.93 -16.78
CA GLY A 393 2.26 -2.42 -16.56
C GLY A 393 2.38 -3.91 -16.82
N LEU A 394 1.41 -4.70 -16.33
CA LEU A 394 1.37 -6.14 -16.57
C LEU A 394 1.30 -6.47 -18.07
N VAL A 395 0.38 -5.83 -18.80
CA VAL A 395 0.18 -6.06 -20.24
C VAL A 395 1.41 -5.66 -21.03
N THR A 396 2.06 -4.54 -20.72
CA THR A 396 3.25 -4.09 -21.45
C THR A 396 4.48 -4.92 -21.12
N PHE A 397 4.72 -5.25 -19.83
CA PHE A 397 5.86 -6.05 -19.38
C PHE A 397 5.79 -7.51 -19.87
N PHE A 398 4.71 -8.21 -19.55
CA PHE A 398 4.54 -9.62 -19.95
C PHE A 398 4.14 -9.75 -21.42
N GLY A 399 3.54 -8.70 -22.02
CA GLY A 399 3.31 -8.63 -23.46
C GLY A 399 4.60 -8.61 -24.26
N LEU A 400 5.65 -7.93 -23.78
CA LEU A 400 7.00 -7.99 -24.38
C LEU A 400 7.52 -9.43 -24.42
N ILE A 401 7.47 -10.13 -23.28
CA ILE A 401 7.91 -11.53 -23.20
C ILE A 401 7.08 -12.41 -24.14
N THR A 402 5.75 -12.24 -24.12
CA THR A 402 4.82 -13.00 -24.96
C THR A 402 5.10 -12.79 -26.45
N ILE A 403 5.41 -11.56 -26.86
CA ILE A 403 5.72 -11.24 -28.26
C ILE A 403 7.09 -11.80 -28.67
N ILE A 404 8.07 -11.84 -27.78
CA ILE A 404 9.34 -12.56 -28.00
C ILE A 404 9.05 -14.04 -28.26
N ILE A 405 8.33 -14.72 -27.36
CA ILE A 405 7.98 -16.14 -27.51
C ILE A 405 7.16 -16.38 -28.79
N LYS A 406 6.15 -15.55 -29.08
CA LYS A 406 5.34 -15.67 -30.31
C LYS A 406 6.18 -15.52 -31.58
N THR A 407 7.22 -14.69 -31.54
CA THR A 407 8.15 -14.52 -32.66
C THR A 407 9.02 -15.75 -32.84
N LEU A 408 9.54 -16.31 -31.75
CA LEU A 408 10.32 -17.55 -31.74
C LEU A 408 9.51 -18.77 -32.19
N SER A 409 8.19 -18.77 -31.96
CA SER A 409 7.28 -19.84 -32.36
C SER A 409 6.78 -19.76 -33.81
N LEU A 410 7.12 -18.71 -34.59
CA LEU A 410 6.63 -18.56 -35.98
C LEU A 410 7.06 -19.74 -36.88
N LYS A 411 8.35 -20.07 -36.80
CA LYS A 411 8.97 -21.18 -37.53
C LYS A 411 10.21 -21.61 -36.79
N LEU A 412 10.26 -22.86 -36.36
CA LEU A 412 11.43 -23.36 -35.64
C LEU A 412 12.65 -23.43 -36.56
N PRO A 413 13.84 -23.02 -36.07
CA PRO A 413 15.06 -23.14 -36.85
C PRO A 413 15.38 -24.59 -37.17
N LYS A 414 15.88 -24.82 -38.39
CA LYS A 414 16.36 -26.13 -38.83
C LYS A 414 17.79 -26.43 -38.37
N ASP A 415 18.58 -25.39 -38.09
CA ASP A 415 19.96 -25.57 -37.67
C ASP A 415 20.05 -25.82 -36.16
N ASP A 416 20.88 -26.80 -35.79
CA ASP A 416 20.96 -27.32 -34.42
C ASP A 416 21.17 -26.20 -33.37
N LEU A 417 22.07 -25.24 -33.64
CA LEU A 417 22.39 -24.16 -32.71
C LEU A 417 21.19 -23.23 -32.44
N ASN A 418 20.60 -22.66 -33.48
CA ASN A 418 19.47 -21.74 -33.30
C ASN A 418 18.27 -22.48 -32.72
N GLN A 419 18.05 -23.73 -33.13
CA GLN A 419 16.97 -24.53 -32.59
C GLN A 419 17.16 -24.84 -31.10
N THR A 420 18.38 -25.20 -30.68
CA THR A 420 18.77 -25.35 -29.28
C THR A 420 18.42 -24.09 -28.48
N LEU A 421 18.86 -22.93 -28.94
CA LEU A 421 18.62 -21.65 -28.27
C LEU A 421 17.13 -21.32 -28.20
N THR A 422 16.41 -21.48 -29.31
CA THR A 422 14.97 -21.19 -29.37
C THR A 422 14.18 -22.10 -28.43
N VAL A 423 14.34 -23.42 -28.52
CA VAL A 423 13.59 -24.39 -27.69
C VAL A 423 13.99 -24.25 -26.21
N GLY A 424 15.28 -24.18 -25.94
CA GLY A 424 15.80 -24.04 -24.58
C GLY A 424 15.33 -22.75 -23.89
N PHE A 425 15.36 -21.62 -24.59
CA PHE A 425 14.89 -20.34 -24.04
C PHE A 425 13.38 -20.28 -23.84
N MET A 426 12.58 -20.86 -24.75
CA MET A 426 11.13 -20.95 -24.56
C MET A 426 10.78 -21.78 -23.32
N ALA A 427 11.45 -22.93 -23.14
CA ALA A 427 11.26 -23.76 -21.95
C ALA A 427 11.74 -23.06 -20.67
N ALA A 428 12.91 -22.41 -20.70
CA ALA A 428 13.42 -21.59 -19.60
C ALA A 428 12.45 -20.46 -19.21
N THR A 429 11.83 -19.79 -20.19
CA THR A 429 10.83 -18.75 -19.92
C THR A 429 9.59 -19.33 -19.24
N ALA A 430 9.11 -20.50 -19.67
CA ALA A 430 7.99 -21.19 -19.02
C ALA A 430 8.33 -21.58 -17.57
N GLY A 431 9.53 -22.11 -17.31
CA GLY A 431 10.02 -22.36 -15.95
C GLY A 431 10.09 -21.11 -15.10
N LEU A 432 10.61 -20.03 -15.66
CA LEU A 432 10.74 -18.76 -14.95
C LEU A 432 9.36 -18.20 -14.58
N PHE A 433 8.35 -18.34 -15.44
CA PHE A 433 6.96 -17.98 -15.12
C PHE A 433 6.39 -18.81 -13.96
N ILE A 434 6.67 -20.12 -13.91
CA ILE A 434 6.28 -20.97 -12.77
C ILE A 434 6.95 -20.46 -11.49
N ASN A 435 8.25 -20.15 -11.54
CA ASN A 435 8.97 -19.62 -10.39
C ASN A 435 8.53 -18.20 -9.97
N SER A 436 8.02 -17.41 -10.94
CA SER A 436 7.55 -16.03 -10.73
C SER A 436 6.34 -15.90 -9.82
N PHE A 437 5.61 -16.99 -9.55
CA PHE A 437 4.47 -17.00 -8.63
C PHE A 437 4.88 -16.85 -7.15
N ILE A 438 6.14 -17.16 -6.82
CA ILE A 438 6.63 -17.21 -5.43
C ILE A 438 7.91 -16.39 -5.24
N ILE A 439 8.52 -15.88 -6.33
CA ILE A 439 9.77 -15.11 -6.29
C ILE A 439 9.70 -13.95 -7.29
N ASP A 440 10.27 -12.80 -6.93
CA ASP A 440 10.40 -11.61 -7.79
C ASP A 440 11.55 -11.75 -8.82
N VAL A 441 11.49 -12.79 -9.65
CA VAL A 441 12.59 -13.19 -10.54
C VAL A 441 13.01 -12.12 -11.57
N PHE A 442 12.10 -11.24 -11.98
CA PHE A 442 12.40 -10.15 -12.91
C PHE A 442 12.80 -8.83 -12.21
N ALA A 443 12.71 -8.77 -10.87
CA ALA A 443 13.26 -7.67 -10.07
C ALA A 443 14.67 -8.01 -9.52
N ALA A 444 14.99 -9.29 -9.37
CA ALA A 444 16.30 -9.77 -8.94
C ALA A 444 17.38 -9.50 -10.01
N SER A 445 18.31 -8.60 -9.73
CA SER A 445 19.23 -8.01 -10.73
C SER A 445 19.97 -9.03 -11.59
N LYS A 446 20.70 -9.98 -11.00
CA LYS A 446 21.46 -10.97 -11.78
C LYS A 446 20.57 -11.89 -12.64
N VAL A 447 19.39 -12.23 -12.14
CA VAL A 447 18.42 -13.07 -12.85
C VAL A 447 17.81 -12.29 -14.01
N ALA A 448 17.35 -11.07 -13.75
CA ALA A 448 16.76 -10.17 -14.74
C ALA A 448 17.75 -9.82 -15.86
N PHE A 449 18.98 -9.44 -15.51
CA PHE A 449 20.04 -9.18 -16.49
C PHE A 449 20.32 -10.40 -17.37
N THR A 450 20.44 -11.59 -16.77
CA THR A 450 20.68 -12.83 -17.51
C THR A 450 19.51 -13.13 -18.45
N TYR A 451 18.27 -13.01 -17.96
CA TYR A 451 17.08 -13.26 -18.77
C TYR A 451 17.02 -12.34 -19.99
N TRP A 452 17.16 -11.02 -19.79
CA TRP A 452 17.10 -10.05 -20.88
C TRP A 452 18.27 -10.18 -21.86
N ALA A 453 19.48 -10.46 -21.37
CA ALA A 453 20.63 -10.76 -22.22
C ALA A 453 20.37 -12.01 -23.10
N MET A 454 19.86 -13.10 -22.51
CA MET A 454 19.53 -14.32 -23.24
C MET A 454 18.37 -14.11 -24.23
N ALA A 455 17.36 -13.32 -23.86
CA ALA A 455 16.27 -12.94 -24.75
C ALA A 455 16.78 -12.19 -25.99
N GLY A 456 17.68 -11.22 -25.81
CA GLY A 456 18.31 -10.47 -26.90
C GLY A 456 19.16 -11.36 -27.80
N LEU A 457 19.97 -12.25 -27.20
CA LEU A 457 20.77 -13.26 -27.89
C LEU A 457 19.92 -14.19 -28.78
N VAL A 458 18.92 -14.83 -28.17
CA VAL A 458 18.10 -15.84 -28.85
C VAL A 458 17.29 -15.20 -29.96
N LEU A 459 16.68 -14.04 -29.70
CA LEU A 459 15.87 -13.33 -30.67
C LEU A 459 16.71 -12.82 -31.86
N LYS A 460 17.90 -12.25 -31.62
CA LYS A 460 18.77 -11.82 -32.72
C LYS A 460 19.26 -13.02 -33.53
N SER A 461 19.67 -14.10 -32.87
CA SER A 461 20.10 -15.33 -33.55
C SER A 461 18.98 -15.93 -34.41
N TYR A 462 17.75 -15.93 -33.89
CA TYR A 462 16.55 -16.34 -34.63
C TYR A 462 16.29 -15.44 -35.85
N SER A 463 16.42 -14.13 -35.69
CA SER A 463 16.22 -13.17 -36.79
C SER A 463 17.26 -13.33 -37.90
N LEU A 464 18.51 -13.66 -37.57
CA LEU A 464 19.55 -13.94 -38.56
C LEU A 464 19.25 -15.22 -39.35
N ALA A 465 18.62 -16.22 -38.73
CA ALA A 465 18.22 -17.46 -39.39
C ALA A 465 16.96 -17.33 -40.26
N HIS A 466 16.04 -16.44 -39.89
CA HIS A 466 14.73 -16.29 -40.52
C HIS A 466 14.43 -14.85 -40.97
N GLN A 467 15.45 -14.14 -41.46
CA GLN A 467 15.39 -12.71 -41.73
C GLN A 467 14.14 -12.29 -42.51
N LYS A 468 13.83 -12.96 -43.63
CA LYS A 468 12.64 -12.65 -44.45
C LYS A 468 11.33 -12.79 -43.68
N ILE A 469 11.16 -13.88 -42.92
CA ILE A 469 9.93 -14.15 -42.15
C ILE A 469 9.76 -13.12 -41.04
N VAL A 470 10.85 -12.82 -40.32
CA VAL A 470 10.82 -11.86 -39.21
C VAL A 470 10.56 -10.46 -39.73
N GLN A 471 11.27 -10.00 -40.76
CA GLN A 471 11.06 -8.68 -41.36
C GLN A 471 9.63 -8.51 -41.88
N GLN A 472 9.11 -9.50 -42.61
CA GLN A 472 7.71 -9.48 -43.08
C GLN A 472 6.75 -9.40 -41.90
N LYS A 473 6.91 -10.24 -40.88
CA LYS A 473 6.00 -10.25 -39.74
C LYS A 473 6.08 -8.98 -38.88
N GLU A 474 7.27 -8.39 -38.75
CA GLU A 474 7.44 -7.11 -38.07
C GLU A 474 6.81 -5.96 -38.86
N ALA A 475 6.97 -5.94 -40.19
CA ALA A 475 6.29 -4.98 -41.05
C ALA A 475 4.76 -5.12 -40.95
N ASP A 476 4.23 -6.35 -40.98
CA ASP A 476 2.81 -6.63 -40.78
C ASP A 476 2.33 -6.13 -39.40
N ARG A 477 3.11 -6.39 -38.34
CA ARG A 477 2.77 -5.91 -36.99
C ARG A 477 2.76 -4.40 -36.94
N PHE A 478 3.79 -3.74 -37.49
CA PHE A 478 3.89 -2.29 -37.48
C PHE A 478 2.76 -1.64 -38.27
N THR A 479 2.46 -2.14 -39.48
CA THR A 479 1.33 -1.66 -40.29
C THR A 479 -0.01 -1.90 -39.59
N THR A 480 -0.21 -3.07 -38.98
CA THR A 480 -1.43 -3.39 -38.22
C THR A 480 -1.60 -2.47 -37.01
N VAL A 481 -0.55 -2.30 -36.19
CA VAL A 481 -0.60 -1.45 -34.99
C VAL A 481 -0.80 0.01 -35.36
N THR A 482 -0.08 0.51 -36.37
CA THR A 482 -0.24 1.91 -36.83
C THR A 482 -1.61 2.15 -37.46
N ALA A 483 -2.14 1.21 -38.26
CA ALA A 483 -3.48 1.31 -38.81
C ALA A 483 -4.55 1.25 -37.70
N TRP A 484 -4.40 0.35 -36.72
CA TRP A 484 -5.28 0.25 -35.58
C TRP A 484 -5.25 1.52 -34.73
N PHE A 485 -4.06 2.07 -34.45
CA PHE A 485 -3.92 3.31 -33.69
C PHE A 485 -4.52 4.49 -34.44
N LYS A 486 -4.24 4.66 -35.73
CA LYS A 486 -4.87 5.69 -36.58
C LYS A 486 -6.39 5.59 -36.60
N LYS A 487 -6.95 4.39 -36.53
CA LYS A 487 -8.41 4.19 -36.46
C LYS A 487 -8.98 4.46 -35.06
N SER A 488 -8.24 4.10 -34.02
CA SER A 488 -8.74 4.03 -32.63
C SER A 488 -8.28 5.18 -31.73
N TRP A 489 -7.40 6.08 -32.19
CA TRP A 489 -6.89 7.16 -31.34
C TRP A 489 -7.98 8.01 -30.65
N PRO A 490 -9.16 8.31 -31.27
CA PRO A 490 -10.17 9.13 -30.60
C PRO A 490 -10.69 8.48 -29.30
N ILE A 491 -10.95 7.17 -29.33
CA ILE A 491 -11.41 6.42 -28.16
C ILE A 491 -10.26 6.16 -27.18
N LEU A 492 -9.02 6.03 -27.65
CA LEU A 492 -7.88 5.86 -26.76
C LEU A 492 -7.62 7.13 -25.94
N VAL A 493 -7.61 8.30 -26.59
CA VAL A 493 -7.36 9.57 -25.89
C VAL A 493 -8.55 9.96 -25.01
N ALA A 494 -9.79 9.89 -25.53
CA ALA A 494 -10.97 10.14 -24.72
C ALA A 494 -11.11 9.10 -23.58
N GLY A 495 -10.73 7.85 -23.83
CA GLY A 495 -10.74 6.77 -22.84
C GLY A 495 -9.74 7.00 -21.70
N ILE A 496 -8.57 7.58 -21.96
CA ILE A 496 -7.63 8.00 -20.89
C ILE A 496 -8.30 9.03 -19.99
N PHE A 497 -9.00 10.00 -20.56
CA PHE A 497 -9.74 10.99 -19.80
C PHE A 497 -10.88 10.36 -18.98
N LEU A 498 -11.65 9.44 -19.58
CA LEU A 498 -12.67 8.66 -18.87
C LEU A 498 -12.07 7.89 -17.69
N ILE A 499 -10.93 7.22 -17.87
CA ILE A 499 -10.23 6.48 -16.80
C ILE A 499 -9.91 7.39 -15.61
N LEU A 500 -9.44 8.62 -15.86
CA LEU A 500 -9.16 9.60 -14.81
C LEU A 500 -10.44 10.04 -14.07
N LEU A 501 -11.54 10.25 -14.80
CA LEU A 501 -12.81 10.70 -14.22
C LEU A 501 -13.52 9.61 -13.40
N VAL A 502 -13.52 8.37 -13.90
CA VAL A 502 -14.20 7.26 -13.24
C VAL A 502 -13.42 6.71 -12.06
N HIS A 503 -12.12 7.00 -11.96
CA HIS A 503 -11.25 6.49 -10.90
C HIS A 503 -11.85 6.76 -9.52
N LYS A 504 -11.86 5.74 -8.66
CA LYS A 504 -12.20 5.77 -7.23
C LYS A 504 -11.38 4.66 -6.57
N ARG A 505 -11.18 4.72 -5.24
CA ARG A 505 -10.59 3.58 -4.52
C ARG A 505 -11.68 2.84 -3.74
N PRO A 506 -12.29 1.79 -4.31
CA PRO A 506 -13.46 1.15 -3.73
C PRO A 506 -13.20 0.44 -2.40
N PHE A 507 -11.94 0.15 -2.06
CA PHE A 507 -11.60 -0.62 -0.86
C PHE A 507 -11.13 0.20 0.32
N THR A 508 -10.87 1.49 0.14
CA THR A 508 -10.48 2.36 1.25
C THR A 508 -11.61 2.48 2.26
N GLU A 509 -11.23 2.85 3.47
CA GLU A 509 -12.14 3.06 4.58
C GLU A 509 -13.15 4.18 4.33
N TYR A 510 -12.76 5.19 3.57
CA TYR A 510 -13.52 6.42 3.32
C TYR A 510 -13.84 6.55 1.82
N SER A 511 -14.22 5.41 1.20
CA SER A 511 -14.58 5.39 -0.21
C SER A 511 -16.01 5.88 -0.42
N LEU A 512 -16.20 6.80 -1.36
CA LEU A 512 -17.54 7.17 -1.85
C LEU A 512 -18.30 5.95 -2.40
N VAL A 513 -17.59 4.95 -2.96
CA VAL A 513 -18.20 3.72 -3.49
C VAL A 513 -18.92 2.92 -2.40
N LYS A 514 -18.48 3.02 -1.14
CA LYS A 514 -19.10 2.34 0.00
C LYS A 514 -20.28 3.13 0.59
N SER A 515 -20.57 4.33 0.08
CA SER A 515 -21.62 5.21 0.59
C SER A 515 -23.02 4.85 0.06
N PHE A 516 -23.48 3.62 0.32
CA PHE A 516 -24.83 3.17 -0.03
C PHE A 516 -25.95 3.92 0.71
N ALA A 517 -25.61 4.62 1.80
CA ALA A 517 -26.55 5.41 2.60
C ALA A 517 -27.20 6.57 1.82
N LEU A 518 -26.53 7.08 0.77
CA LEU A 518 -27.07 8.18 -0.06
C LEU A 518 -28.26 7.74 -0.94
N ASN A 519 -28.47 6.44 -1.12
CA ASN A 519 -29.59 5.93 -1.91
C ASN A 519 -29.94 4.47 -1.53
N PRO A 520 -30.99 4.25 -0.71
CA PRO A 520 -31.37 2.91 -0.24
C PRO A 520 -31.68 1.91 -1.36
N LEU A 521 -32.16 2.37 -2.53
CA LEU A 521 -32.43 1.49 -3.68
C LEU A 521 -31.13 0.91 -4.27
N GLN A 522 -30.04 1.67 -4.22
CA GLN A 522 -28.73 1.21 -4.71
C GLN A 522 -28.18 0.07 -3.84
N ALA A 523 -28.38 0.14 -2.52
CA ALA A 523 -27.97 -0.90 -1.57
C ALA A 523 -28.69 -2.23 -1.84
N LYS A 524 -29.99 -2.18 -2.15
CA LYS A 524 -30.83 -3.37 -2.37
C LYS A 524 -30.29 -4.28 -3.49
N TYR A 525 -29.79 -3.73 -4.59
CA TYR A 525 -29.27 -4.54 -5.71
C TYR A 525 -28.05 -5.37 -5.33
N VAL A 526 -27.12 -4.77 -4.59
CA VAL A 526 -25.87 -5.41 -4.14
C VAL A 526 -26.17 -6.39 -3.01
N ALA A 527 -27.06 -6.01 -2.08
CA ALA A 527 -27.51 -6.88 -1.00
C ALA A 527 -28.20 -8.13 -1.55
N THR A 528 -29.08 -7.99 -2.55
CA THR A 528 -29.73 -9.12 -3.23
C THR A 528 -28.72 -10.14 -3.77
N SER A 529 -27.68 -9.66 -4.47
CA SER A 529 -26.64 -10.54 -5.02
C SER A 529 -25.83 -11.24 -3.93
N LYS A 530 -25.48 -10.53 -2.85
CA LYS A 530 -24.73 -11.09 -1.72
C LYS A 530 -25.57 -12.12 -0.96
N CYS A 531 -26.84 -11.82 -0.71
CA CYS A 531 -27.79 -12.73 -0.03
C CYS A 531 -28.16 -13.98 -0.83
N TRP A 532 -27.91 -14.02 -2.14
CA TRP A 532 -27.98 -15.28 -2.90
C TRP A 532 -26.74 -16.16 -2.71
N LEU A 533 -25.60 -15.57 -2.30
CA LEU A 533 -24.36 -16.29 -2.04
C LEU A 533 -24.20 -16.67 -0.56
N THR A 534 -24.78 -15.90 0.36
CA THR A 534 -24.69 -16.06 1.82
C THR A 534 -26.07 -16.00 2.47
N SER A 535 -26.27 -16.68 3.60
CA SER A 535 -27.52 -16.57 4.38
C SER A 535 -27.72 -15.13 4.88
N CYS A 536 -28.89 -14.53 4.61
CA CYS A 536 -29.27 -13.19 5.12
C CYS A 536 -30.51 -13.29 6.02
N SER A 537 -30.71 -12.26 6.86
CA SER A 537 -31.87 -12.19 7.75
C SER A 537 -33.19 -12.16 6.97
N GLN A 538 -34.19 -12.95 7.38
CA GLN A 538 -35.49 -13.06 6.69
C GLN A 538 -36.37 -11.80 6.80
N SER A 539 -36.00 -10.86 7.68
CA SER A 539 -36.86 -9.75 8.10
C SER A 539 -37.02 -8.63 7.08
N TYR A 540 -36.21 -8.57 6.02
CA TYR A 540 -36.24 -7.48 5.04
C TYR A 540 -36.45 -8.02 3.62
N GLN A 541 -37.56 -7.62 2.98
CA GLN A 541 -37.89 -8.06 1.64
C GLN A 541 -36.81 -7.62 0.62
N VAL A 542 -35.93 -8.56 0.30
CA VAL A 542 -34.97 -8.46 -0.80
C VAL A 542 -35.77 -8.47 -2.10
N GLY A 543 -35.86 -7.33 -2.78
CA GLY A 543 -36.78 -7.16 -3.90
C GLY A 543 -36.31 -6.22 -5.02
N ILE A 544 -36.54 -6.71 -6.24
CA ILE A 544 -36.56 -6.07 -7.58
C ILE A 544 -35.22 -5.59 -8.15
N GLY A 545 -34.61 -6.45 -8.97
CA GLY A 545 -33.40 -6.14 -9.75
C GLY A 545 -32.72 -7.32 -10.46
N GLY A 546 -33.44 -8.42 -10.68
CA GLY A 546 -32.87 -9.76 -10.93
C GLY A 546 -31.71 -9.80 -11.94
N LEU A 547 -31.84 -9.18 -13.11
CA LEU A 547 -30.78 -9.25 -14.14
C LEU A 547 -29.49 -8.51 -13.74
N TYR A 548 -29.60 -7.33 -13.12
CA TYR A 548 -28.42 -6.60 -12.66
C TYR A 548 -27.79 -7.28 -11.45
N SER A 549 -28.59 -7.79 -10.51
CA SER A 549 -28.08 -8.55 -9.38
C SER A 549 -27.43 -9.89 -9.80
N LEU A 550 -27.96 -10.58 -10.82
CA LEU A 550 -27.32 -11.76 -11.42
C LEU A 550 -25.96 -11.40 -12.05
N TYR A 551 -25.86 -10.24 -12.71
CA TYR A 551 -24.61 -9.75 -13.28
C TYR A 551 -23.53 -9.47 -12.21
N LEU A 552 -23.92 -8.98 -11.03
CA LEU A 552 -22.98 -8.73 -9.93
C LEU A 552 -22.48 -9.99 -9.23
N MET A 553 -23.24 -11.11 -9.30
CA MET A 553 -22.98 -12.33 -8.56
C MET A 553 -21.55 -12.89 -8.74
N PRO A 554 -20.98 -13.00 -9.97
CA PRO A 554 -19.62 -13.51 -10.14
C PRO A 554 -18.55 -12.64 -9.47
N PHE A 555 -18.77 -11.33 -9.40
CA PHE A 555 -17.82 -10.39 -8.79
C PHE A 555 -17.82 -10.51 -7.27
N LEU A 556 -19.00 -10.62 -6.66
CA LEU A 556 -19.16 -10.80 -5.22
C LEU A 556 -18.79 -12.21 -4.74
N PHE A 557 -18.84 -13.21 -5.63
CA PHE A 557 -18.32 -14.56 -5.35
C PHE A 557 -16.79 -14.57 -5.26
N ILE A 558 -16.10 -13.82 -6.12
CA ILE A 558 -14.64 -13.71 -6.10
C ILE A 558 -14.18 -12.96 -4.84
N TRP A 559 -14.88 -11.88 -4.48
CA TRP A 559 -14.59 -11.12 -3.27
C TRP A 559 -15.89 -10.58 -2.68
N SER A 560 -16.20 -10.99 -1.43
CA SER A 560 -17.47 -10.70 -0.74
C SER A 560 -17.68 -9.23 -0.37
N GLU A 561 -16.70 -8.36 -0.62
CA GLU A 561 -16.78 -6.92 -0.36
C GLU A 561 -17.84 -6.25 -1.25
N PRO A 562 -18.85 -5.56 -0.67
CA PRO A 562 -19.92 -4.91 -1.44
C PRO A 562 -19.40 -3.98 -2.54
N ALA A 563 -18.28 -3.28 -2.30
CA ALA A 563 -17.67 -2.34 -3.23
C ALA A 563 -17.25 -2.96 -4.57
N MET A 564 -17.24 -4.30 -4.70
CA MET A 564 -16.96 -5.01 -5.94
C MET A 564 -17.92 -4.66 -7.09
N PHE A 565 -19.13 -4.16 -6.78
CA PHE A 565 -20.08 -3.70 -7.81
C PHE A 565 -19.47 -2.59 -8.70
N TYR A 566 -18.56 -1.78 -8.16
CA TYR A 566 -17.90 -0.71 -8.90
C TYR A 566 -17.05 -1.27 -10.05
N PHE A 567 -16.32 -2.37 -9.84
CA PHE A 567 -15.55 -3.01 -10.91
C PHE A 567 -16.44 -3.63 -11.98
N ALA A 568 -17.55 -4.24 -11.56
CA ALA A 568 -18.55 -4.76 -12.48
C ALA A 568 -19.08 -3.62 -13.37
N ASN A 569 -19.46 -2.48 -12.77
CA ASN A 569 -19.92 -1.33 -13.52
C ASN A 569 -18.83 -0.68 -14.39
N LEU A 570 -17.58 -0.63 -13.94
CA LEU A 570 -16.46 -0.15 -14.75
C LEU A 570 -16.35 -0.96 -16.05
N ILE A 571 -16.49 -2.29 -15.98
CA ILE A 571 -16.47 -3.15 -17.18
C ILE A 571 -17.61 -2.76 -18.13
N LEU A 572 -18.83 -2.60 -17.61
CA LEU A 572 -19.97 -2.16 -18.43
C LEU A 572 -19.72 -0.79 -19.08
N ILE A 573 -19.16 0.16 -18.35
CA ILE A 573 -18.88 1.52 -18.85
C ILE A 573 -17.78 1.53 -19.90
N PHE A 574 -16.70 0.76 -19.74
CA PHE A 574 -15.68 0.69 -20.79
C PHE A 574 -16.19 0.01 -22.05
N ILE A 575 -16.97 -1.08 -21.93
CA ILE A 575 -17.56 -1.72 -23.10
C ILE A 575 -18.58 -0.78 -23.76
N SER A 576 -19.38 -0.08 -22.97
CA SER A 576 -20.31 0.95 -23.47
C SER A 576 -19.59 2.08 -24.20
N ALA A 577 -18.46 2.57 -23.68
CA ALA A 577 -17.63 3.57 -24.35
C ALA A 577 -17.10 3.09 -25.72
N VAL A 578 -16.68 1.83 -25.82
CA VAL A 578 -16.24 1.21 -27.08
C VAL A 578 -17.40 1.05 -28.06
N LEU A 579 -18.55 0.56 -27.60
CA LEU A 579 -19.77 0.41 -28.41
C LEU A 579 -20.29 1.77 -28.89
N LEU A 580 -20.24 2.80 -28.04
CA LEU A 580 -20.61 4.16 -28.39
C LEU A 580 -19.70 4.71 -29.49
N ASN A 581 -18.38 4.52 -29.36
CA ASN A 581 -17.44 4.88 -30.42
C ASN A 581 -17.75 4.14 -31.73
N PHE A 582 -18.01 2.83 -31.71
CA PHE A 582 -18.40 2.10 -32.93
C PHE A 582 -19.70 2.60 -33.54
N LEU A 583 -20.68 2.98 -32.72
CA LEU A 583 -21.93 3.57 -33.19
C LEU A 583 -21.67 4.93 -33.86
N ILE A 584 -20.93 5.84 -33.22
CA ILE A 584 -20.59 7.15 -33.78
C ILE A 584 -19.81 7.00 -35.09
N GLN A 585 -18.90 6.01 -35.19
CA GLN A 585 -18.16 5.70 -36.40
C GLN A 585 -19.05 5.36 -37.61
N LYS A 586 -20.32 4.97 -37.41
CA LYS A 586 -21.27 4.73 -38.51
C LYS A 586 -21.80 6.03 -39.13
N PHE A 587 -21.86 7.11 -38.37
CA PHE A 587 -22.44 8.38 -38.80
C PHE A 587 -21.39 9.38 -39.30
N THR A 588 -20.14 9.27 -38.83
CA THR A 588 -19.07 10.20 -39.19
C THR A 588 -17.70 9.52 -39.29
N SER A 589 -16.96 9.88 -40.33
CA SER A 589 -15.56 9.49 -40.53
C SER A 589 -14.57 10.47 -39.88
N ASP A 590 -15.04 11.65 -39.46
CA ASP A 590 -14.20 12.70 -38.88
C ASP A 590 -13.70 12.29 -37.49
N GLN A 591 -12.39 12.07 -37.38
CA GLN A 591 -11.78 11.55 -36.16
C GLN A 591 -11.74 12.59 -35.03
N LEU A 592 -11.56 13.87 -35.36
CA LEU A 592 -11.50 14.96 -34.39
C LEU A 592 -12.87 15.18 -33.77
N PHE A 593 -13.92 15.21 -34.60
CA PHE A 593 -15.30 15.31 -34.11
C PHE A 593 -15.65 14.14 -33.16
N ARG A 594 -15.28 12.90 -33.51
CA ARG A 594 -15.50 11.74 -32.62
C ARG A 594 -14.79 11.89 -31.29
N PHE A 595 -13.54 12.33 -31.30
CA PHE A 595 -12.76 12.57 -30.10
C PHE A 595 -13.44 13.61 -29.20
N LEU A 596 -13.82 14.77 -29.76
CA LEU A 596 -14.45 15.84 -29.00
C LEU A 596 -15.81 15.42 -28.46
N LEU A 597 -16.64 14.76 -29.27
CA LEU A 597 -17.95 14.27 -28.83
C LEU A 597 -17.84 13.23 -27.72
N LEU A 598 -16.94 12.25 -27.87
CA LEU A 598 -16.67 11.26 -26.81
C LEU A 598 -16.14 11.94 -25.55
N GLY A 599 -15.21 12.88 -25.69
CA GLY A 599 -14.67 13.67 -24.58
C GLY A 599 -15.75 14.39 -23.80
N ILE A 600 -16.68 15.06 -24.48
CA ILE A 600 -17.82 15.75 -23.87
C ILE A 600 -18.75 14.76 -23.15
N ILE A 601 -19.11 13.65 -23.79
CA ILE A 601 -19.97 12.64 -23.18
C ILE A 601 -19.31 12.06 -21.92
N PHE A 602 -18.04 11.69 -21.99
CA PHE A 602 -17.30 11.14 -20.85
C PHE A 602 -17.11 12.15 -19.73
N ALA A 603 -16.97 13.44 -20.06
CA ALA A 603 -16.88 14.54 -19.10
C ALA A 603 -18.24 14.90 -18.46
N THR A 604 -19.34 14.30 -18.89
CA THR A 604 -20.66 14.57 -18.31
C THR A 604 -20.83 13.81 -16.99
N PRO A 605 -21.24 14.44 -15.88
CA PRO A 605 -21.41 13.78 -14.58
C PRO A 605 -22.31 12.55 -14.63
N GLY A 606 -23.36 12.59 -15.46
CA GLY A 606 -24.26 11.47 -15.70
C GLY A 606 -23.59 10.23 -16.31
N PHE A 607 -22.41 10.35 -16.93
CA PHE A 607 -21.66 9.23 -17.49
C PHE A 607 -20.55 8.75 -16.56
N TYR A 608 -19.66 9.63 -16.07
CA TYR A 608 -18.51 9.20 -15.28
C TYR A 608 -18.84 8.80 -13.83
N THR A 609 -20.03 9.14 -13.31
CA THR A 609 -20.50 8.67 -11.98
C THR A 609 -21.28 7.35 -12.05
N LEU A 610 -21.54 6.81 -13.25
CA LEU A 610 -22.23 5.53 -13.41
C LEU A 610 -21.53 4.36 -12.69
N PRO A 611 -20.18 4.24 -12.71
CA PRO A 611 -19.50 3.19 -11.98
C PRO A 611 -19.76 3.20 -10.47
N THR A 612 -19.95 4.38 -9.88
CA THR A 612 -20.15 4.55 -8.44
C THR A 612 -21.58 4.34 -7.98
N ARG A 613 -22.53 4.16 -8.91
CA ARG A 613 -23.95 3.96 -8.62
C ARG A 613 -24.34 2.53 -8.96
N SER A 614 -24.75 1.73 -7.98
CA SER A 614 -25.30 0.40 -8.24
C SER A 614 -26.72 0.55 -8.80
N SER A 615 -26.83 0.63 -10.12
CA SER A 615 -28.09 0.86 -10.82
C SER A 615 -28.21 -0.05 -12.05
N PRO A 616 -29.40 -0.64 -12.31
CA PRO A 616 -29.69 -1.35 -13.56
C PRO A 616 -29.46 -0.49 -14.81
N ALA A 617 -29.46 0.84 -14.70
CA ALA A 617 -29.15 1.75 -15.79
C ALA A 617 -27.80 1.45 -16.47
N ASN A 618 -26.80 0.97 -15.71
CA ASN A 618 -25.49 0.58 -16.25
C ASN A 618 -25.62 -0.59 -17.23
N LEU A 619 -26.42 -1.59 -16.86
CA LEU A 619 -26.68 -2.76 -17.69
C LEU A 619 -27.54 -2.38 -18.91
N TRP A 620 -28.56 -1.54 -18.71
CA TRP A 620 -29.42 -1.08 -19.80
C TRP A 620 -28.69 -0.21 -20.82
N LEU A 621 -27.77 0.65 -20.39
CA LEU A 621 -26.90 1.40 -21.30
C LEU A 621 -26.08 0.47 -22.19
N PHE A 622 -25.43 -0.54 -21.58
CA PHE A 622 -24.66 -1.54 -22.32
C PHE A 622 -25.53 -2.31 -23.31
N LEU A 623 -26.66 -2.85 -22.86
CA LEU A 623 -27.57 -3.64 -23.71
C LEU A 623 -28.17 -2.79 -24.83
N GLY A 624 -28.58 -1.56 -24.53
CA GLY A 624 -29.10 -0.61 -25.52
C GLY A 624 -28.07 -0.30 -26.61
N LEU A 625 -26.83 0.01 -26.23
CA LEU A 625 -25.75 0.24 -27.18
C LEU A 625 -25.40 -1.00 -27.99
N LEU A 626 -25.46 -2.19 -27.39
CA LEU A 626 -25.23 -3.46 -28.07
C LEU A 626 -26.32 -3.72 -29.14
N ILE A 627 -27.59 -3.50 -28.78
CA ILE A 627 -28.73 -3.64 -29.69
C ILE A 627 -28.63 -2.62 -30.82
N LEU A 628 -28.36 -1.36 -30.51
CA LEU A 628 -28.20 -0.30 -31.52
C LEU A 628 -27.05 -0.63 -32.49
N ASN A 629 -25.89 -1.06 -31.98
CA ASN A 629 -24.78 -1.49 -32.84
C ASN A 629 -25.17 -2.66 -33.75
N LYS A 630 -25.97 -3.61 -33.26
CA LYS A 630 -26.47 -4.74 -34.05
C LYS A 630 -27.46 -4.29 -35.12
N LEU A 631 -28.43 -3.44 -34.77
CA LEU A 631 -29.41 -2.87 -35.71
C LEU A 631 -28.72 -2.09 -36.83
N PHE A 632 -27.77 -1.22 -36.49
CA PHE A 632 -27.02 -0.42 -37.46
C PHE A 632 -25.83 -1.15 -38.10
N SER A 633 -25.58 -2.43 -37.77
CA SER A 633 -24.46 -3.18 -38.35
C SER A 633 -24.61 -3.39 -39.85
N LYS A 634 -25.86 -3.60 -40.33
CA LYS A 634 -26.21 -3.89 -41.73
C LYS A 634 -26.74 -2.67 -42.50
N ALA A 635 -27.05 -1.58 -41.81
CA ALA A 635 -27.58 -0.37 -42.43
C ALA A 635 -26.48 0.41 -43.18
N LYS A 636 -26.71 0.75 -44.45
CA LYS A 636 -25.88 1.71 -45.20
C LYS A 636 -26.34 3.13 -44.87
N ILE A 637 -25.73 3.73 -43.85
CA ILE A 637 -26.03 5.11 -43.44
C ILE A 637 -25.15 6.07 -44.24
N ARG A 638 -25.75 7.13 -44.81
CA ARG A 638 -24.97 8.21 -45.44
C ARG A 638 -24.28 9.03 -44.36
N PRO A 639 -22.98 9.36 -44.50
CA PRO A 639 -22.27 10.14 -43.50
C PRO A 639 -22.89 11.53 -43.37
N ILE A 640 -23.01 11.99 -42.12
CA ILE A 640 -23.59 13.29 -41.80
C ILE A 640 -22.66 14.41 -42.32
N PRO A 641 -23.19 15.47 -42.97
CA PRO A 641 -22.38 16.60 -43.43
C PRO A 641 -21.58 17.25 -42.29
N LYS A 642 -20.37 17.74 -42.58
CA LYS A 642 -19.48 18.37 -41.58
C LYS A 642 -20.15 19.54 -40.83
N LEU A 643 -21.02 20.29 -41.49
CA LEU A 643 -21.75 21.41 -40.90
C LEU A 643 -22.73 20.95 -39.82
N VAL A 644 -23.41 19.83 -40.03
CA VAL A 644 -24.31 19.21 -39.05
C VAL A 644 -23.52 18.59 -37.89
N ASN A 645 -22.37 17.96 -38.16
CA ASN A 645 -21.47 17.51 -37.08
C ASN A 645 -21.01 18.68 -36.21
N SER A 646 -20.64 19.81 -36.82
CA SER A 646 -20.21 21.00 -36.09
C SER A 646 -21.34 21.56 -35.23
N PHE A 647 -22.57 21.59 -35.75
CA PHE A 647 -23.76 22.00 -34.99
C PHE A 647 -24.06 21.06 -33.81
N LEU A 648 -24.00 19.73 -34.01
CA LEU A 648 -24.16 18.75 -32.93
C LEU A 648 -23.08 18.89 -31.85
N LEU A 649 -21.86 19.23 -32.23
CA LEU A 649 -20.78 19.50 -31.27
C LEU A 649 -21.08 20.73 -30.43
N VAL A 650 -21.56 21.81 -31.04
CA VAL A 650 -21.95 23.04 -30.32
C VAL A 650 -23.07 22.74 -29.33
N ILE A 651 -24.10 21.97 -29.73
CA ILE A 651 -25.16 21.54 -28.81
C ILE A 651 -24.59 20.74 -27.63
N ALA A 652 -23.70 19.78 -27.91
CA ALA A 652 -23.06 18.99 -26.87
C ALA A 652 -22.21 19.85 -25.92
N LEU A 653 -21.48 20.84 -26.45
CA LEU A 653 -20.68 21.80 -25.66
C LEU A 653 -21.55 22.71 -24.80
N VAL A 654 -22.67 23.21 -25.32
CA VAL A 654 -23.63 24.01 -24.57
C VAL A 654 -24.24 23.19 -23.44
N TYR A 655 -24.70 21.97 -23.74
CA TYR A 655 -25.21 21.05 -22.72
C TYR A 655 -24.16 20.74 -21.64
N TRP A 656 -22.91 20.49 -22.06
CA TRP A 656 -21.81 20.26 -21.13
C TRP A 656 -21.53 21.49 -20.26
N GLY A 657 -21.47 22.69 -20.84
CA GLY A 657 -21.28 23.94 -20.10
C GLY A 657 -22.39 24.18 -19.06
N LEU A 658 -23.65 23.93 -19.43
CA LEU A 658 -24.79 24.02 -18.51
C LEU A 658 -24.65 23.02 -17.34
N THR A 659 -24.29 21.77 -17.63
CA THR A 659 -24.13 20.73 -16.58
C THR A 659 -22.89 20.94 -15.70
N GLN A 660 -21.84 21.59 -16.21
CA GLN A 660 -20.59 21.83 -15.47
C GLN A 660 -20.58 23.12 -14.64
N SER A 661 -21.45 24.08 -14.95
CA SER A 661 -21.54 25.35 -14.21
C SER A 661 -21.77 25.20 -12.69
N HIS A 662 -22.07 23.99 -12.23
CA HIS A 662 -22.30 23.63 -10.83
C HIS A 662 -21.26 22.67 -10.21
N MET A 663 -20.18 22.28 -10.92
CA MET A 663 -19.22 21.28 -10.43
C MET A 663 -17.74 21.65 -10.63
N ASP A 664 -16.95 21.60 -9.56
CA ASP A 664 -15.48 21.64 -9.64
C ASP A 664 -14.94 20.27 -10.10
N LEU A 665 -14.76 20.12 -11.42
CA LEU A 665 -14.23 18.91 -12.04
C LEU A 665 -12.82 18.58 -11.53
N THR A 666 -11.97 19.58 -11.31
CA THR A 666 -10.58 19.39 -10.89
C THR A 666 -10.48 18.92 -9.44
N GLY A 667 -11.20 19.58 -8.53
CA GLY A 667 -11.35 19.15 -7.14
C GLY A 667 -12.00 17.77 -7.05
N GLY A 668 -13.01 17.50 -7.89
CA GLY A 668 -13.67 16.19 -7.96
C GLY A 668 -12.73 15.04 -8.36
N ILE A 669 -11.86 15.23 -9.36
CA ILE A 669 -10.84 14.25 -9.73
C ILE A 669 -9.87 14.05 -8.58
N VAL A 670 -9.32 15.13 -8.01
CA VAL A 670 -8.35 15.03 -6.91
C VAL A 670 -8.96 14.32 -5.69
N ALA A 671 -10.18 14.69 -5.29
CA ALA A 671 -10.91 14.05 -4.20
C ALA A 671 -11.15 12.56 -4.48
N SER A 672 -11.43 12.20 -5.73
CA SER A 672 -11.63 10.80 -6.15
C SER A 672 -10.35 9.96 -6.06
N PHE A 673 -9.20 10.58 -6.27
CA PHE A 673 -7.89 9.94 -6.09
C PHE A 673 -7.43 9.95 -4.64
N ARG A 674 -8.00 10.77 -3.74
CA ARG A 674 -7.57 10.90 -2.34
C ARG A 674 -8.56 10.32 -1.31
N ASP A 675 -9.78 9.99 -1.71
CA ASP A 675 -10.86 9.46 -0.86
C ASP A 675 -11.11 10.27 0.41
N THR A 676 -11.47 11.54 0.23
CA THR A 676 -11.76 12.46 1.34
C THR A 676 -13.18 12.31 1.90
N TYR A 677 -13.98 11.35 1.41
CA TYR A 677 -15.41 11.23 1.75
C TYR A 677 -15.66 10.26 2.91
N ARG A 678 -16.20 10.72 4.04
CA ARG A 678 -16.46 9.87 5.21
C ARG A 678 -17.96 9.55 5.34
N PRO A 679 -18.45 8.38 4.88
CA PRO A 679 -19.83 7.99 5.10
C PRO A 679 -20.04 7.57 6.57
N ALA A 680 -20.79 8.37 7.33
CA ALA A 680 -21.08 8.15 8.76
C ALA A 680 -21.68 6.75 9.03
N ALA A 681 -22.65 6.33 8.21
CA ALA A 681 -23.28 5.00 8.29
C ALA A 681 -22.33 3.80 8.04
N PHE A 682 -21.24 3.97 7.29
CA PHE A 682 -20.25 2.88 7.13
C PHE A 682 -19.26 2.85 8.30
N ALA A 683 -18.87 4.04 8.79
CA ALA A 683 -18.01 4.16 9.96
C ALA A 683 -18.67 3.55 11.20
N SER A 684 -19.99 3.74 11.36
CA SER A 684 -20.78 3.11 12.42
C SER A 684 -20.74 1.59 12.35
N ILE A 685 -21.15 0.98 11.24
CA ILE A 685 -21.16 -0.50 11.09
C ILE A 685 -19.78 -1.11 11.38
N ARG A 686 -18.69 -0.43 10.97
CA ARG A 686 -17.34 -0.93 11.30
C ARG A 686 -17.02 -0.83 12.79
N ARG A 687 -17.40 0.26 13.46
CA ARG A 687 -17.26 0.38 14.93
C ARG A 687 -18.06 -0.73 15.60
N ALA A 688 -19.29 -1.00 15.16
CA ALA A 688 -20.10 -2.12 15.63
C ALA A 688 -19.37 -3.47 15.46
N ASN A 689 -18.90 -3.81 14.25
CA ASN A 689 -18.13 -5.03 13.99
C ASN A 689 -16.85 -5.16 14.82
N ARG A 690 -16.24 -4.05 15.24
CA ARG A 690 -15.01 -4.05 16.03
C ARG A 690 -15.26 -4.25 17.52
N TYR A 691 -16.34 -3.66 18.05
CA TYR A 691 -16.56 -3.54 19.49
C TYR A 691 -17.68 -4.41 20.04
N LEU A 692 -18.60 -4.89 19.19
CA LEU A 692 -19.58 -5.89 19.61
C LEU A 692 -18.87 -7.25 19.77
N PRO A 693 -19.05 -7.94 20.90
CA PRO A 693 -18.21 -9.08 21.25
C PRO A 693 -18.36 -10.25 20.25
N SER A 694 -17.26 -10.62 19.59
CA SER A 694 -17.16 -11.85 18.75
C SER A 694 -17.16 -13.16 19.55
N ARG A 695 -17.41 -13.09 20.86
CA ARG A 695 -17.43 -14.24 21.77
C ARG A 695 -18.77 -14.26 22.47
N VAL A 696 -19.72 -14.94 21.82
CA VAL A 696 -20.79 -15.60 22.55
C VAL A 696 -20.11 -16.58 23.51
N SER A 697 -19.96 -16.19 24.78
CA SER A 697 -19.80 -17.17 25.86
C SER A 697 -20.97 -18.15 25.75
N ALA A 698 -20.72 -19.45 25.90
CA ALA A 698 -21.70 -20.51 25.63
C ALA A 698 -23.08 -20.33 26.32
N ASP A 699 -23.17 -19.45 27.32
CA ASP A 699 -24.34 -19.17 28.14
C ASP A 699 -25.09 -17.85 27.81
N LYS A 700 -24.65 -17.03 26.84
CA LYS A 700 -25.29 -15.74 26.50
C LYS A 700 -25.90 -15.74 25.09
N GLU A 701 -27.01 -15.03 24.88
CA GLU A 701 -27.59 -14.83 23.55
C GLU A 701 -26.80 -13.77 22.75
N ARG A 702 -27.01 -13.69 21.43
CA ARG A 702 -26.32 -12.71 20.58
C ARG A 702 -26.71 -11.28 20.98
N PRO A 703 -25.74 -10.35 21.12
CA PRO A 703 -26.03 -8.97 21.48
C PRO A 703 -26.95 -8.29 20.46
N LEU A 704 -27.85 -7.43 20.93
CA LEU A 704 -28.82 -6.68 20.11
C LEU A 704 -28.37 -5.22 19.97
N LEU A 705 -28.13 -4.77 18.75
CA LEU A 705 -27.78 -3.40 18.41
C LEU A 705 -29.02 -2.64 17.91
N LEU A 706 -29.42 -1.63 18.67
CA LEU A 706 -30.39 -0.63 18.27
C LEU A 706 -29.70 0.47 17.45
N THR A 707 -30.19 0.74 16.25
CA THR A 707 -29.59 1.73 15.33
C THR A 707 -30.61 2.37 14.40
N ASP A 708 -30.36 3.61 13.98
CA ASP A 708 -31.06 4.33 12.92
C ASP A 708 -30.50 4.06 11.51
N VAL A 709 -29.41 3.28 11.42
CA VAL A 709 -28.78 2.89 10.16
C VAL A 709 -29.66 1.87 9.45
N ALA A 710 -29.90 2.11 8.15
CA ALA A 710 -30.76 1.27 7.34
C ALA A 710 -30.32 -0.22 7.38
N PRO A 711 -31.22 -1.18 7.69
CA PRO A 711 -30.88 -2.60 7.89
C PRO A 711 -30.13 -3.24 6.71
N VAL A 712 -30.47 -2.86 5.47
CA VAL A 712 -29.79 -3.32 4.25
C VAL A 712 -28.28 -3.04 4.25
N LEU A 713 -27.81 -2.02 4.99
CA LEU A 713 -26.39 -1.71 5.11
C LEU A 713 -25.65 -2.69 6.03
N PHE A 714 -26.32 -3.25 7.04
CA PHE A 714 -25.77 -4.32 7.87
C PHE A 714 -25.75 -5.66 7.14
N ASP A 715 -26.73 -5.98 6.30
CA ASP A 715 -26.63 -7.17 5.44
C ASP A 715 -25.40 -7.07 4.50
N LEU A 716 -25.05 -5.84 4.08
CA LEU A 716 -23.88 -5.57 3.25
C LEU A 716 -22.55 -5.61 4.03
N TYR A 717 -22.49 -5.01 5.23
CA TYR A 717 -21.22 -4.75 5.93
C TYR A 717 -21.12 -5.33 7.34
N GLY A 718 -22.21 -5.77 7.95
CA GLY A 718 -22.26 -6.36 9.29
C GLY A 718 -21.72 -7.79 9.33
N GLN A 719 -21.42 -8.24 10.54
CA GLN A 719 -21.05 -9.62 10.87
C GLN A 719 -22.22 -10.37 11.53
N ASP A 720 -22.20 -11.70 11.52
CA ASP A 720 -23.28 -12.54 12.07
C ASP A 720 -23.30 -12.59 13.62
N ASP A 721 -22.38 -11.90 14.28
CA ASP A 721 -22.13 -12.00 15.72
C ASP A 721 -23.13 -11.20 16.58
N TYR A 722 -23.97 -10.34 15.97
CA TYR A 722 -24.96 -9.52 16.67
C TYR A 722 -26.27 -9.37 15.88
N GLN A 723 -27.38 -9.14 16.59
CA GLN A 723 -28.69 -8.84 16.02
C GLN A 723 -28.88 -7.33 15.85
N ILE A 724 -29.75 -6.91 14.92
CA ILE A 724 -30.04 -5.50 14.66
C ILE A 724 -31.55 -5.23 14.76
N GLN A 725 -31.92 -4.08 15.31
CA GLN A 725 -33.29 -3.60 15.30
C GLN A 725 -33.33 -2.06 15.13
N PRO A 726 -34.26 -1.51 14.33
CA PRO A 726 -34.40 -0.06 14.21
C PRO A 726 -34.75 0.57 15.56
N ILE A 727 -34.17 1.74 15.85
CA ILE A 727 -34.57 2.57 16.99
C ILE A 727 -35.92 3.22 16.66
N GLU A 728 -36.96 2.85 17.40
CA GLU A 728 -38.26 3.53 17.37
C GLU A 728 -38.42 4.34 18.65
N VAL A 729 -38.43 5.68 18.54
CA VAL A 729 -38.52 6.61 19.68
C VAL A 729 -39.78 6.36 20.52
N ASP A 730 -40.88 5.97 19.86
CA ASP A 730 -42.16 5.66 20.52
C ASP A 730 -42.15 4.36 21.34
N LYS A 731 -41.08 3.56 21.26
CA LYS A 731 -40.93 2.25 21.90
C LYS A 731 -39.80 2.18 22.94
N ILE A 732 -39.25 3.32 23.36
CA ILE A 732 -38.12 3.40 24.29
C ILE A 732 -38.38 2.62 25.60
N GLU A 733 -39.59 2.72 26.17
CA GLU A 733 -39.98 1.95 27.36
C GLU A 733 -39.94 0.42 27.13
N SER A 734 -40.30 -0.05 25.94
CA SER A 734 -40.29 -1.48 25.62
C SER A 734 -38.88 -2.07 25.51
N TYR A 735 -37.88 -1.28 25.10
CA TYR A 735 -36.48 -1.73 25.07
C TYR A 735 -35.89 -1.84 26.47
N ARG A 736 -36.35 -1.00 27.41
CA ARG A 736 -36.03 -1.08 28.84
C ARG A 736 -36.56 -2.37 29.45
N ASP A 737 -37.82 -2.71 29.16
CA ASP A 737 -38.42 -3.97 29.61
C ASP A 737 -37.69 -5.20 29.06
N LEU A 738 -37.15 -5.11 27.84
CA LEU A 738 -36.39 -6.18 27.19
C LEU A 738 -35.10 -6.52 27.95
N ILE A 739 -34.33 -5.51 28.37
CA ILE A 739 -33.11 -5.69 29.18
C ILE A 739 -33.44 -6.23 30.57
N THR A 740 -34.54 -5.76 31.16
CA THR A 740 -34.91 -6.09 32.53
C THR A 740 -35.46 -7.52 32.64
N ASN A 741 -36.16 -8.00 31.60
CA ASN A 741 -36.74 -9.34 31.55
C ASN A 741 -35.84 -10.41 30.90
N GLN A 742 -34.92 -10.05 29.99
CA GLN A 742 -33.99 -10.97 29.32
C GLN A 742 -32.54 -10.69 29.75
N THR A 743 -32.15 -11.14 30.94
CA THR A 743 -30.83 -10.90 31.54
C THR A 743 -29.63 -11.54 30.80
N ASN A 744 -29.90 -12.40 29.81
CA ASN A 744 -28.87 -13.11 29.03
C ASN A 744 -28.52 -12.44 27.68
N GLN A 745 -29.15 -11.31 27.33
CA GLN A 745 -28.90 -10.59 26.08
C GLN A 745 -28.36 -9.18 26.34
N GLU A 746 -27.23 -8.82 25.71
CA GLU A 746 -26.64 -7.47 25.85
C GLU A 746 -27.20 -6.51 24.80
N LEU A 747 -27.65 -5.32 25.24
CA LEU A 747 -28.23 -4.29 24.37
C LEU A 747 -27.26 -3.13 24.15
N PHE A 748 -27.10 -2.73 22.89
CA PHE A 748 -26.24 -1.61 22.47
C PHE A 748 -27.04 -0.60 21.65
N ILE A 749 -26.68 0.67 21.71
CA ILE A 749 -27.27 1.76 20.90
C ILE A 749 -26.17 2.50 20.14
N THR A 750 -26.47 2.93 18.92
CA THR A 750 -25.65 3.90 18.17
C THR A 750 -26.50 5.01 17.54
N ASN A 751 -26.00 6.25 17.59
CA ASN A 751 -26.58 7.45 16.98
C ASN A 751 -25.83 7.90 15.72
N ALA A 752 -24.97 7.04 15.17
CA ALA A 752 -23.95 7.44 14.22
C ALA A 752 -24.44 7.87 12.82
N ASN A 753 -25.75 8.05 12.62
CA ASN A 753 -26.34 8.64 11.42
C ASN A 753 -27.12 9.94 11.71
N THR A 754 -27.41 10.26 12.98
CA THR A 754 -28.16 11.45 13.43
C THR A 754 -27.51 12.08 14.68
N ASP A 755 -26.44 12.86 14.49
CA ASP A 755 -25.78 13.55 15.61
C ASP A 755 -26.70 14.58 16.32
N SER A 756 -27.77 15.07 15.68
CA SER A 756 -28.68 16.07 16.27
C SER A 756 -29.81 15.52 17.13
N ASP A 757 -30.26 14.29 16.88
CA ASP A 757 -31.54 13.82 17.42
C ASP A 757 -31.35 12.95 18.67
N PHE A 758 -30.24 12.22 18.80
CA PHE A 758 -30.03 11.28 19.90
C PHE A 758 -30.01 11.91 21.29
N GLU A 759 -29.34 13.05 21.45
CA GLU A 759 -29.30 13.74 22.76
C GLU A 759 -30.70 14.19 23.23
N SER A 760 -31.65 14.40 22.31
CA SER A 760 -33.01 14.81 22.65
C SER A 760 -33.86 13.72 23.33
N TYR A 761 -33.57 12.43 23.06
CA TYR A 761 -34.31 11.30 23.63
C TYR A 761 -33.45 10.36 24.49
N LYS A 762 -32.14 10.59 24.60
CA LYS A 762 -31.20 9.83 25.46
C LYS A 762 -31.65 9.68 26.91
N HIS A 763 -32.28 10.71 27.48
CA HIS A 763 -32.79 10.69 28.86
C HIS A 763 -34.02 9.80 29.04
N GLN A 764 -34.75 9.48 27.97
CA GLN A 764 -35.99 8.70 28.02
C GLN A 764 -35.74 7.20 28.25
N PHE A 765 -34.51 6.71 28.06
CA PHE A 765 -34.15 5.31 28.35
C PHE A 765 -34.19 4.97 29.85
N GLY A 766 -34.02 5.97 30.74
CA GLY A 766 -34.16 5.78 32.19
C GLY A 766 -33.13 4.83 32.85
N ILE A 767 -32.03 4.51 32.17
CA ILE A 767 -30.97 3.58 32.62
C ILE A 767 -29.58 4.12 32.29
N GLN A 768 -28.55 3.65 33.01
CA GLN A 768 -27.18 4.12 32.81
C GLN A 768 -26.62 3.64 31.46
N LEU A 769 -26.12 4.60 30.66
CA LEU A 769 -25.43 4.31 29.40
C LEU A 769 -23.92 4.27 29.62
N LYS A 770 -23.26 3.18 29.22
CA LYS A 770 -21.81 3.06 29.20
C LYS A 770 -21.28 3.38 27.81
N GLU A 771 -20.48 4.42 27.73
CA GLU A 771 -19.81 4.84 26.50
C GLU A 771 -18.74 3.84 26.04
N ILE A 772 -18.67 3.59 24.72
CA ILE A 772 -17.70 2.70 24.09
C ILE A 772 -16.94 3.46 22.99
N ASP A 773 -15.60 3.44 23.05
CA ASP A 773 -14.68 4.08 22.09
C ASP A 773 -14.83 5.61 21.94
N CYS A 774 -15.07 6.31 23.05
CA CYS A 774 -15.07 7.77 23.10
C CYS A 774 -13.65 8.35 23.10
N ARG A 775 -13.10 8.59 21.91
CA ARG A 775 -11.87 9.41 21.76
C ARG A 775 -12.10 10.79 21.17
N GLN A 776 -13.04 10.90 20.21
CA GLN A 776 -13.34 12.15 19.50
C GLN A 776 -14.85 12.35 19.28
N GLU A 777 -15.63 11.27 19.16
CA GLU A 777 -17.09 11.29 18.97
C GLU A 777 -17.71 10.15 19.82
N CYS A 778 -18.68 10.46 20.69
CA CYS A 778 -19.36 9.49 21.54
C CYS A 778 -20.65 9.01 20.90
N ASN A 779 -20.52 7.95 20.08
CA ASN A 779 -21.62 7.51 19.21
C ASN A 779 -22.04 6.04 19.41
N TYR A 780 -21.54 5.39 20.46
CA TYR A 780 -21.83 4.00 20.82
C TYR A 780 -21.99 3.85 22.33
N TYR A 781 -23.11 3.24 22.73
CA TYR A 781 -23.50 3.09 24.13
C TYR A 781 -23.93 1.65 24.41
N GLN A 782 -23.47 1.09 25.52
CA GLN A 782 -24.03 -0.12 26.10
C GLN A 782 -25.05 0.27 27.17
N LEU A 783 -26.20 -0.39 27.17
CA LEU A 783 -27.25 -0.17 28.15
C LEU A 783 -26.97 -1.04 29.37
N LEU A 784 -26.76 -0.40 30.53
CA LEU A 784 -26.52 -1.08 31.81
C LEU A 784 -27.82 -1.24 32.59
N THR A 785 -27.88 -2.26 33.44
CA THR A 785 -29.04 -2.59 34.28
C THR A 785 -29.18 -1.76 35.56
N GLU A 786 -28.25 -0.83 35.84
CA GLU A 786 -28.26 -0.01 37.07
C GLU A 786 -29.09 1.29 36.90
N GLU A 787 -30.01 1.56 37.83
CA GLU A 787 -30.82 2.79 37.86
C GLU A 787 -30.03 4.02 38.35
N ILE A 788 -30.30 5.19 37.75
CA ILE A 788 -29.66 6.47 38.08
C ILE A 788 -30.25 7.03 39.39
N LYS A 789 -29.43 7.18 40.44
CA LYS A 789 -29.75 8.05 41.59
C LYS A 789 -29.32 9.50 41.28
N ILE A 790 -30.29 10.40 41.15
CA ILE A 790 -30.04 11.84 40.93
C ILE A 790 -29.61 12.48 42.28
N PRO A 791 -28.42 13.10 42.40
CA PRO A 791 -28.05 13.86 43.59
C PRO A 791 -28.84 15.17 43.68
N THR A 792 -29.31 15.51 44.89
CA THR A 792 -30.03 16.76 45.20
C THR A 792 -29.09 17.97 45.18
N GLN A 793 -29.60 19.13 44.69
CA GLN A 793 -28.84 20.39 44.60
C GLN A 793 -28.36 20.91 45.97
N PRO A 794 -27.19 21.58 46.06
CA PRO A 794 -26.69 22.15 47.30
C PRO A 794 -27.36 23.49 47.66
N VAL A 795 -27.51 23.72 48.97
CA VAL A 795 -28.12 24.92 49.57
C VAL A 795 -27.13 26.08 49.61
N THR A 796 -27.54 27.26 49.16
CA THR A 796 -26.79 28.53 49.22
C THR A 796 -26.64 29.07 50.66
N LEU A 797 -25.42 29.48 51.05
CA LEU A 797 -25.10 30.15 52.33
C LEU A 797 -25.38 31.67 52.26
N ASN A 798 -25.96 32.22 53.34
CA ASN A 798 -26.40 33.61 53.48
C ASN A 798 -25.26 34.50 54.07
N PRO A 799 -24.97 35.72 53.56
CA PRO A 799 -23.75 36.47 53.88
C PRO A 799 -23.81 37.36 55.14
N ALA A 800 -24.58 37.02 56.18
CA ALA A 800 -24.87 37.91 57.30
C ALA A 800 -24.22 37.55 58.66
N SER A 801 -23.05 36.91 58.68
CA SER A 801 -22.33 36.66 59.95
C SER A 801 -20.81 36.82 59.80
N THR A 802 -20.33 38.05 59.90
CA THR A 802 -18.91 38.37 60.14
C THR A 802 -18.60 38.22 61.63
N THR A 803 -18.02 37.10 62.03
CA THR A 803 -17.39 36.91 63.34
C THR A 803 -15.90 37.29 63.26
N TYR A 804 -15.47 38.17 64.16
CA TYR A 804 -14.07 38.58 64.36
C TYR A 804 -13.15 37.37 64.60
N ILE A 805 -12.03 37.31 63.87
CA ILE A 805 -11.02 36.25 63.98
C ILE A 805 -10.01 36.66 65.06
N SER A 806 -9.86 35.83 66.11
CA SER A 806 -9.01 36.10 67.29
C SER A 806 -7.76 35.22 67.35
N THR A 807 -7.22 34.80 66.20
CA THR A 807 -6.03 33.94 66.12
C THR A 807 -5.00 34.51 65.15
N ASP A 808 -3.75 34.64 65.62
CA ASP A 808 -2.59 35.08 64.83
C ASP A 808 -2.46 34.23 63.55
N PRO A 809 -2.52 34.83 62.35
CA PRO A 809 -2.47 34.07 61.11
C PRO A 809 -1.02 33.69 60.77
N ASN A 810 -0.72 32.39 60.70
CA ASN A 810 0.55 31.87 60.14
C ASN A 810 0.75 32.26 58.66
N PHE A 811 -0.30 32.75 57.99
CA PHE A 811 -0.33 33.02 56.57
C PHE A 811 -1.27 34.19 56.28
N LEU A 812 -0.77 35.24 55.65
CA LEU A 812 -1.56 36.44 55.33
C LEU A 812 -1.62 36.66 53.82
N VAL A 813 -2.83 36.65 53.26
CA VAL A 813 -3.07 37.02 51.84
C VAL A 813 -3.74 38.39 51.80
N ILE A 814 -3.04 39.36 51.23
CA ILE A 814 -3.54 40.72 51.02
C ILE A 814 -3.92 40.85 49.56
N ASN A 815 -5.23 40.88 49.28
CA ASN A 815 -5.74 41.13 47.93
C ASN A 815 -6.00 42.63 47.70
N ASP A 816 -5.12 43.28 46.94
CA ASP A 816 -5.17 44.69 46.61
C ASP A 816 -5.82 44.91 45.23
N GLN A 817 -7.15 45.00 45.20
CA GLN A 817 -7.87 45.49 44.02
C GLN A 817 -7.69 47.01 43.91
N MET A 818 -7.00 47.49 42.87
CA MET A 818 -7.06 48.90 42.48
C MET A 818 -8.37 49.16 41.73
N VAL A 819 -9.39 49.62 42.44
CA VAL A 819 -10.61 50.16 41.82
C VAL A 819 -10.43 51.65 41.61
N ALA A 820 -10.03 52.07 40.40
CA ALA A 820 -10.12 53.46 40.00
C ALA A 820 -11.55 53.76 39.52
N SER A 821 -12.53 53.72 40.44
CA SER A 821 -13.85 54.28 40.14
C SER A 821 -13.87 55.75 40.56
N ILE A 822 -14.08 56.63 39.59
CA ILE A 822 -14.42 58.02 39.84
C ILE A 822 -15.75 58.02 40.62
N GLY A 823 -15.70 58.30 41.93
CA GLY A 823 -16.90 58.59 42.74
C GLY A 823 -17.14 57.79 44.02
N ALA A 824 -16.29 56.83 44.41
CA ALA A 824 -16.37 56.20 45.73
C ALA A 824 -15.38 56.87 46.71
N GLY A 825 -15.87 57.29 47.88
CA GLY A 825 -15.21 58.22 48.79
C GLY A 825 -13.89 57.75 49.42
N LEU A 826 -13.01 58.73 49.69
CA LEU A 826 -11.70 58.59 50.33
C LEU A 826 -11.69 57.85 51.68
N GLU A 827 -12.82 57.76 52.39
CA GLU A 827 -12.90 57.15 53.71
C GLU A 827 -12.72 55.62 53.69
N PHE A 828 -13.22 54.93 52.65
CA PHE A 828 -13.13 53.47 52.55
C PHE A 828 -11.68 52.99 52.30
N THR A 829 -10.87 53.83 51.65
CA THR A 829 -9.45 53.55 51.40
C THR A 829 -8.60 53.70 52.67
N ILE A 830 -8.98 54.60 53.58
CA ILE A 830 -8.24 54.87 54.82
C ILE A 830 -8.46 53.75 55.86
N GLU A 831 -9.68 53.26 56.04
CA GLU A 831 -9.96 52.12 56.92
C GLU A 831 -9.28 50.84 56.43
N LYS A 832 -9.27 50.61 55.11
CA LYS A 832 -8.61 49.43 54.51
C LYS A 832 -7.09 49.47 54.71
N GLU A 833 -6.47 50.64 54.60
CA GLU A 833 -5.03 50.82 54.83
C GLU A 833 -4.65 50.73 56.32
N LEU A 834 -5.52 51.18 57.23
CA LEU A 834 -5.34 50.99 58.68
C LEU A 834 -5.42 49.51 59.08
N LEU A 835 -6.43 48.79 58.58
CA LEU A 835 -6.59 47.35 58.83
C LEU A 835 -5.43 46.53 58.23
N LYS A 836 -4.94 46.93 57.05
CA LYS A 836 -3.76 46.33 56.41
C LYS A 836 -2.49 46.51 57.23
N LYS A 837 -2.26 47.72 57.78
CA LYS A 837 -1.14 47.97 58.71
C LYS A 837 -1.25 47.15 59.99
N GLU A 838 -2.45 47.02 60.53
CA GLU A 838 -2.71 46.26 61.76
C GLU A 838 -2.49 44.74 61.56
N LEU A 839 -2.88 44.20 60.41
CA LEU A 839 -2.66 42.79 60.04
C LEU A 839 -1.20 42.45 59.71
N ILE A 840 -0.46 43.38 59.07
CA ILE A 840 0.98 43.19 58.79
C ILE A 840 1.79 43.25 60.09
N ALA A 841 1.38 44.07 61.07
CA ALA A 841 2.04 44.17 62.37
C ALA A 841 1.97 42.87 63.21
N GLN A 842 1.17 41.88 62.81
CA GLN A 842 1.06 40.58 63.47
C GLN A 842 2.18 39.58 63.08
N ASN A 843 3.16 39.97 62.26
CA ASN A 843 4.32 39.15 61.85
C ASN A 843 3.96 37.73 61.33
N PRO A 844 3.16 37.63 60.25
CA PRO A 844 2.88 36.33 59.63
C PRO A 844 4.15 35.71 59.01
N ASP A 845 4.29 34.38 59.07
CA ASP A 845 5.44 33.64 58.54
C ASP A 845 5.59 33.78 57.01
N LEU A 846 4.50 34.11 56.30
CA LEU A 846 4.48 34.27 54.85
C LEU A 846 3.36 35.24 54.42
N ILE A 847 3.70 36.26 53.63
CA ILE A 847 2.75 37.25 53.08
C ILE A 847 2.63 37.08 51.57
N PHE A 848 1.41 36.84 51.10
CA PHE A 848 1.05 36.91 49.68
C PHE A 848 0.35 38.24 49.39
N ILE A 849 0.90 39.04 48.49
CA ILE A 849 0.21 40.21 47.94
C ILE A 849 -0.32 39.83 46.57
N THR A 850 -1.64 39.78 46.42
CA THR A 850 -2.31 39.54 45.15
C THR A 850 -3.03 40.82 44.71
N GLY A 851 -3.16 41.07 43.42
CA GLY A 851 -3.88 42.25 42.93
C GLY A 851 -4.29 42.07 41.48
N ASP A 852 -5.43 42.66 41.12
CA ASP A 852 -5.98 42.60 39.76
C ASP A 852 -5.38 43.74 38.92
N ILE A 853 -4.81 43.41 37.75
CA ILE A 853 -4.28 44.40 36.78
C ILE A 853 -5.38 44.65 35.75
N LYS A 854 -6.52 45.18 36.20
CA LYS A 854 -7.63 45.54 35.31
C LYS A 854 -7.37 46.88 34.64
N ASP A 855 -6.44 46.91 33.69
CA ASP A 855 -6.59 47.78 32.53
C ASP A 855 -5.82 47.27 31.31
N ARG A 856 -6.48 47.24 30.13
CA ARG A 856 -5.97 46.62 28.89
C ARG A 856 -4.83 47.39 28.21
N ASN A 857 -4.31 48.47 28.81
CA ASN A 857 -3.25 49.31 28.25
C ASN A 857 -1.98 49.36 29.12
N ILE A 858 -1.57 48.23 29.69
CA ILE A 858 -0.45 48.17 30.64
C ILE A 858 0.75 47.43 30.04
N GLU A 859 1.36 48.02 29.02
CA GLU A 859 2.79 47.79 28.73
C GLU A 859 3.68 48.84 29.43
N TYR A 860 3.10 49.93 29.95
CA TYR A 860 3.85 51.08 30.49
C TYR A 860 3.84 51.22 32.04
N TYR A 861 2.89 50.59 32.75
CA TYR A 861 2.71 50.80 34.21
C TYR A 861 3.14 49.63 35.12
N ALA A 862 3.51 48.48 34.56
CA ALA A 862 4.06 47.37 35.35
C ALA A 862 5.28 47.76 36.23
N PRO A 863 6.18 48.69 35.82
CA PRO A 863 7.28 49.13 36.68
C PRO A 863 6.84 50.03 37.86
N SER A 864 5.65 50.65 37.81
CA SER A 864 5.19 51.62 38.81
C SER A 864 4.52 51.03 40.04
N PHE A 865 4.06 49.78 39.98
CA PHE A 865 3.52 49.05 41.14
C PHE A 865 4.66 48.62 42.08
N LEU A 866 5.70 47.99 41.51
CA LEU A 866 6.86 47.50 42.28
C LEU A 866 7.72 48.62 42.87
N LYS A 867 7.87 49.77 42.17
CA LYS A 867 8.64 50.92 42.68
C LYS A 867 8.00 51.63 43.89
N ARG A 868 6.70 51.42 44.15
CA ARG A 868 5.96 52.04 45.26
C ARG A 868 5.94 51.16 46.53
N ILE A 869 6.12 49.85 46.38
CA ILE A 869 6.15 48.88 47.48
C ILE A 869 7.57 48.70 48.05
N GLN A 870 8.59 49.14 47.31
CA GLN A 870 9.99 48.90 47.64
C GLN A 870 10.58 49.63 48.87
N PRO A 871 10.03 50.74 49.42
CA PRO A 871 10.70 51.38 50.57
C PRO A 871 10.54 50.64 51.92
N GLU A 872 9.64 49.66 52.04
CA GLU A 872 9.24 49.11 53.36
C GLU A 872 9.38 47.58 53.51
N LEU A 873 9.95 46.88 52.52
CA LEU A 873 10.05 45.42 52.53
C LEU A 873 11.49 44.95 52.35
N ASP A 874 12.11 44.54 53.45
CA ASP A 874 13.45 43.92 53.47
C ASP A 874 13.33 42.39 53.23
N VAL A 875 12.65 42.00 52.14
CA VAL A 875 12.43 40.58 51.80
C VAL A 875 12.59 40.34 50.29
N LEU A 876 13.27 39.24 49.95
CA LEU A 876 13.62 38.86 48.57
C LEU A 876 12.38 38.35 47.80
N VAL A 877 12.00 39.03 46.72
CA VAL A 877 10.95 38.58 45.78
C VAL A 877 11.52 37.49 44.88
N ILE A 878 10.98 36.26 44.95
CA ILE A 878 11.55 35.08 44.27
C ILE A 878 11.01 34.88 42.83
N SER A 879 9.83 35.38 42.46
CA SER A 879 9.40 35.40 41.05
C SER A 879 8.21 36.33 40.79
N VAL A 880 8.13 36.85 39.56
CA VAL A 880 6.96 37.52 38.98
C VAL A 880 6.39 36.58 37.92
N LEU A 881 5.21 36.03 38.15
CA LEU A 881 4.61 35.05 37.24
C LEU A 881 3.74 35.77 36.20
N LYS A 882 4.24 35.80 34.96
CA LYS A 882 3.44 36.01 33.75
C LYS A 882 2.97 34.62 33.32
N ASP A 883 1.70 34.27 33.48
CA ASP A 883 0.92 33.42 32.55
C ASP A 883 -0.45 33.04 33.14
N GLN A 884 -1.44 32.84 32.25
CA GLN A 884 -2.89 32.80 32.53
C GLN A 884 -3.45 31.46 33.08
N HIS A 885 -2.62 30.55 33.61
CA HIS A 885 -3.04 29.33 34.33
C HIS A 885 -1.79 28.62 34.88
N GLN A 886 -1.86 28.11 36.11
CA GLN A 886 -0.72 27.49 36.79
C GLN A 886 -1.16 26.52 37.90
N VAL A 887 -0.23 25.66 38.32
CA VAL A 887 -0.38 24.76 39.46
C VAL A 887 0.77 24.98 40.44
N PHE A 888 0.48 25.04 41.73
CA PHE A 888 1.49 25.14 42.79
C PHE A 888 1.03 24.45 44.07
N ALA A 889 1.97 24.15 44.96
CA ALA A 889 1.71 23.46 46.23
C ALA A 889 1.99 24.40 47.42
N VAL A 890 1.16 24.29 48.46
CA VAL A 890 1.38 24.93 49.77
C VAL A 890 1.07 23.89 50.85
N GLY A 891 2.10 23.41 51.55
CA GLY A 891 1.97 22.29 52.49
C GLY A 891 1.51 20.99 51.80
N GLU A 892 0.57 20.27 52.39
CA GLU A 892 -0.03 19.04 51.80
C GLU A 892 -1.14 19.35 50.76
N SER A 893 -1.37 20.63 50.44
CA SER A 893 -2.48 21.08 49.59
C SER A 893 -1.98 21.61 48.25
N TRP A 894 -2.68 21.24 47.18
CA TRP A 894 -2.35 21.65 45.82
C TRP A 894 -3.38 22.63 45.28
N TYR A 895 -2.92 23.66 44.59
CA TYR A 895 -3.73 24.76 44.10
C TYR A 895 -3.56 24.86 42.58
N ILE A 896 -4.68 24.85 41.87
CA ILE A 896 -4.75 25.10 40.43
C ILE A 896 -5.47 26.43 40.24
N THR A 897 -4.79 27.39 39.63
CA THR A 897 -5.40 28.68 39.29
C THR A 897 -5.74 28.74 37.82
N LEU A 898 -6.97 29.12 37.52
CA LEU A 898 -7.49 29.29 36.18
C LEU A 898 -7.84 30.76 35.95
N ASP A 899 -7.42 31.32 34.82
CA ASP A 899 -7.83 32.66 34.40
C ASP A 899 -9.15 32.57 33.61
N ALA A 900 -10.23 33.09 34.19
CA ALA A 900 -11.53 33.23 33.54
C ALA A 900 -11.84 34.68 33.11
N ALA A 901 -10.85 35.58 33.12
CA ALA A 901 -11.04 37.00 32.81
C ALA A 901 -11.07 37.31 31.30
N SER A 902 -11.94 36.64 30.53
CA SER A 902 -12.50 37.17 29.27
C SER A 902 -13.51 36.20 28.63
N HIS A 903 -14.64 35.93 29.26
CA HIS A 903 -15.84 35.24 28.70
C HIS A 903 -15.67 33.91 27.93
N HIS A 904 -14.46 33.38 27.73
CA HIS A 904 -14.19 32.20 26.90
C HIS A 904 -12.92 31.49 27.38
N HIS A 905 -13.04 30.22 27.76
CA HIS A 905 -11.89 29.34 27.91
C HIS A 905 -11.27 28.98 26.55
N ASN A 906 -9.94 28.96 26.49
CA ASN A 906 -9.19 28.46 25.33
C ASN A 906 -9.01 26.93 25.50
N PRO A 907 -9.20 26.08 24.45
CA PRO A 907 -8.94 24.64 24.50
C PRO A 907 -7.61 24.21 25.15
N ALA A 908 -6.59 25.08 25.11
CA ALA A 908 -5.31 24.86 25.80
C ALA A 908 -5.43 24.79 27.34
N GLN A 909 -6.28 25.61 27.97
CA GLN A 909 -6.55 25.56 29.42
C GLN A 909 -7.26 24.25 29.81
N ASN A 910 -8.17 23.75 28.97
CA ASN A 910 -8.89 22.50 29.21
C ASN A 910 -7.93 21.29 29.16
N ILE A 911 -7.03 21.25 28.17
CA ILE A 911 -5.98 20.22 28.06
C ILE A 911 -5.05 20.29 29.27
N PHE A 912 -4.60 21.49 29.66
CA PHE A 912 -3.77 21.70 30.85
C PHE A 912 -4.43 21.15 32.11
N LEU A 913 -5.74 21.39 32.30
CA LEU A 913 -6.46 20.92 33.48
C LEU A 913 -6.53 19.39 33.55
N TYR A 914 -6.85 18.74 32.42
CA TYR A 914 -6.90 17.27 32.35
C TYR A 914 -5.53 16.63 32.58
N ASP A 915 -4.48 17.13 31.92
CA ASP A 915 -3.13 16.60 32.09
C ASP A 915 -2.63 16.79 33.53
N THR A 916 -2.95 17.93 34.16
CA THR A 916 -2.59 18.21 35.56
C THR A 916 -3.29 17.25 36.52
N LEU A 917 -4.59 16.97 36.32
CA LEU A 917 -5.33 16.02 37.17
C LEU A 917 -4.81 14.59 37.03
N LEU A 918 -4.47 14.15 35.81
CA LEU A 918 -3.85 12.84 35.56
C LEU A 918 -2.45 12.72 36.19
N GLN A 919 -1.72 13.83 36.33
CA GLN A 919 -0.44 13.86 37.01
C GLN A 919 -0.60 13.81 38.53
N LEU A 920 -1.53 14.60 39.08
CA LEU A 920 -1.82 14.64 40.53
C LEU A 920 -2.37 13.31 41.05
N GLU A 921 -3.18 12.60 40.28
CA GLU A 921 -3.66 11.24 40.64
C GLU A 921 -2.53 10.26 40.92
N LYS A 922 -1.44 10.35 40.15
CA LYS A 922 -0.29 9.45 40.28
C LYS A 922 0.60 9.83 41.46
N HIS A 923 0.34 10.95 42.13
CA HIS A 923 1.13 11.42 43.26
C HIS A 923 0.51 10.92 44.58
N PRO A 924 1.16 9.99 45.30
CA PRO A 924 0.55 9.25 46.41
C PRO A 924 0.24 10.10 47.66
N GLU A 925 0.73 11.34 47.73
CA GLU A 925 0.60 12.25 48.87
C GLU A 925 -0.49 13.32 48.69
N VAL A 926 -1.13 13.39 47.53
CA VAL A 926 -2.15 14.42 47.25
C VAL A 926 -3.47 14.00 47.89
N LYS A 927 -3.88 14.71 48.94
CA LYS A 927 -5.18 14.50 49.61
C LYS A 927 -6.23 15.52 49.22
N ASN A 928 -5.84 16.77 48.97
CA ASN A 928 -6.73 17.88 48.66
C ASN A 928 -6.21 18.68 47.46
N VAL A 929 -7.11 18.99 46.52
CA VAL A 929 -6.84 19.85 45.36
C VAL A 929 -7.87 20.97 45.33
N TYR A 930 -7.39 22.21 45.29
CA TYR A 930 -8.18 23.42 45.30
C TYR A 930 -8.15 24.08 43.92
N PHE A 931 -9.33 24.38 43.38
CA PHE A 931 -9.45 25.19 42.17
C PHE A 931 -9.76 26.62 42.56
N ILE A 932 -8.93 27.54 42.10
CA ILE A 932 -9.12 28.97 42.33
C ILE A 932 -9.46 29.61 40.99
N SER A 933 -10.62 30.26 40.94
CA SER A 933 -11.10 31.02 39.79
C SER A 933 -11.58 32.40 40.22
N ASN A 934 -11.39 33.38 39.34
CA ASN A 934 -11.92 34.74 39.48
C ASN A 934 -13.35 34.90 38.95
N ASP A 935 -13.94 33.83 38.39
CA ASP A 935 -15.31 33.78 37.90
C ASP A 935 -16.05 32.55 38.44
N ASP A 936 -17.27 32.75 38.97
CA ASP A 936 -18.18 31.68 39.39
C ASP A 936 -18.84 30.94 38.21
N GLN A 937 -18.68 31.47 36.99
CA GLN A 937 -19.10 30.87 35.73
C GLN A 937 -17.96 30.23 34.92
N TRP A 938 -16.80 29.93 35.51
CA TRP A 938 -15.66 29.25 34.82
C TRP A 938 -15.99 27.88 34.19
N LEU A 939 -17.19 27.37 34.44
CA LEU A 939 -17.73 26.15 33.87
C LEU A 939 -18.88 26.48 32.88
N ASP A 940 -18.86 27.65 32.23
CA ASP A 940 -19.99 28.21 31.48
C ASP A 940 -20.58 27.26 30.40
N GLN A 941 -21.88 27.36 30.16
CA GLN A 941 -22.68 26.58 29.21
C GLN A 941 -22.51 27.02 27.75
N HIS A 942 -21.38 27.62 27.40
CA HIS A 942 -21.11 28.07 26.04
C HIS A 942 -20.99 26.83 25.11
N PRO A 943 -21.54 26.85 23.87
CA PRO A 943 -21.55 25.70 22.97
C PRO A 943 -20.18 25.05 22.68
N ASP A 944 -19.08 25.82 22.76
CA ASP A 944 -17.72 25.31 22.57
C ASP A 944 -17.17 24.54 23.81
N ASN A 945 -17.77 24.73 24.98
CA ASN A 945 -17.38 24.08 26.25
C ASN A 945 -18.47 23.14 26.80
N TYR A 946 -19.57 22.94 26.07
CA TYR A 946 -20.73 22.13 26.50
C TYR A 946 -20.33 20.72 26.94
N TYR A 947 -19.41 20.08 26.21
CA TYR A 947 -18.87 18.76 26.56
C TYR A 947 -18.01 18.81 27.83
N PHE A 948 -17.14 19.82 27.95
CA PHE A 948 -16.27 19.97 29.11
C PHE A 948 -17.06 20.20 30.39
N TRP A 949 -18.09 21.06 30.36
CA TRP A 949 -18.94 21.32 31.51
C TRP A 949 -19.65 20.06 32.05
N GLN A 950 -20.17 19.22 31.14
CA GLN A 950 -20.87 17.99 31.54
C GLN A 950 -19.92 16.86 31.96
N ASP A 951 -18.74 16.79 31.36
CA ASP A 951 -17.79 15.69 31.59
C ASP A 951 -16.82 15.97 32.74
N PHE A 952 -16.52 17.23 33.03
CA PHE A 952 -15.54 17.58 34.05
C PHE A 952 -15.97 17.13 35.46
N PRO A 953 -17.20 17.38 35.94
CA PRO A 953 -17.68 16.84 37.23
C PRO A 953 -17.63 15.31 37.29
N LYS A 954 -18.04 14.61 36.21
CA LYS A 954 -17.97 13.14 36.11
C LYS A 954 -16.53 12.61 36.10
N THR A 955 -15.59 13.41 35.60
CA THR A 955 -14.17 13.05 35.60
C THR A 955 -13.61 13.14 37.01
N LEU A 956 -14.00 14.14 37.80
CA LEU A 956 -13.60 14.26 39.20
C LEU A 956 -14.05 13.06 40.05
N GLU A 957 -15.23 12.49 39.77
CA GLU A 957 -15.73 11.28 40.45
C GLU A 957 -14.84 10.05 40.27
N LYS A 958 -13.99 10.00 39.23
CA LYS A 958 -13.05 8.90 39.00
C LYS A 958 -11.91 8.89 40.02
N PHE A 959 -11.59 10.04 40.62
CA PHE A 959 -10.47 10.19 41.57
C PHE A 959 -10.94 10.05 43.03
N LYS A 960 -11.44 8.86 43.40
CA LYS A 960 -12.11 8.59 44.69
C LYS A 960 -11.29 8.87 45.96
N ASN A 961 -9.97 9.02 45.85
CA ASN A 961 -9.06 9.21 46.98
C ASN A 961 -8.59 10.66 47.16
N ILE A 962 -9.03 11.59 46.30
CA ILE A 962 -8.62 12.99 46.31
C ILE A 962 -9.87 13.84 46.53
N ASN A 963 -9.79 14.78 47.49
CA ASN A 963 -10.86 15.73 47.74
C ASN A 963 -10.67 16.98 46.87
N PHE A 964 -11.73 17.40 46.16
CA PHE A 964 -11.71 18.57 45.28
C PHE A 964 -12.61 19.68 45.83
N GLU A 965 -12.07 20.88 45.95
CA GLU A 965 -12.81 22.03 46.47
C GLU A 965 -12.65 23.25 45.54
N PHE A 966 -13.77 23.89 45.18
CA PHE A 966 -13.79 25.07 44.31
C PHE A 966 -13.91 26.34 45.13
N LYS A 967 -13.00 27.29 44.90
CA LYS A 967 -12.99 28.59 45.57
C LYS A 967 -13.03 29.71 44.53
N PHE A 968 -14.07 30.54 44.63
CA PHE A 968 -14.24 31.71 43.79
C PHE A 968 -13.78 32.95 44.54
N VAL A 969 -12.93 33.74 43.90
CA VAL A 969 -12.39 35.00 44.45
C VAL A 969 -12.92 36.13 43.57
N LYS A 970 -14.03 36.75 43.99
CA LYS A 970 -14.61 37.94 43.33
C LYS A 970 -13.92 39.22 43.77
#